data_AF-A0A7W7TY33-F1
#
_entry.id   AF-A0A7W7TY33-F1
#
_cell.length_a   1.000
_cell.length_b   1.000
_cell.length_c   1.000
_cell.angle_alpha   90.00
_cell.angle_beta   90.00
_cell.angle_gamma   90.00
#
_symmetry.space_group_name_H-M   'P 1'
#
loop_
_entity.id
_entity.type
_entity.pdbx_description
1 polymer ?
#
loop_
_entity_poly.entity_id
_entity_poly.type
_entity_poly.pdbx_seq_one_letter_code
_entity_poly.pdbx_strand_id
1 'polypeptide(L)'
;MLADSGVDLSDEELLDVLWLAERLPHSDGAPVARAMRPRAAPPSALGEERPLPDTDEAGTTAPPPASPAKDGAREPGAPLHASPGAPGSGAQEHSGLPVRTPEGKSLAAHELHLGRALRPLKLRLPDPWKQELDEARTVAAMAETGLPDAVLRPARARWLNLVLLVDDGVSMLLWQRLASEMRVLLERSGAFRGLRVYGLDSRGRQAPMLHSPPYEDGGAPLPPSVVRDPTGNTLVLVVSDGVGAAWRDGRMQTALETWARQGPTAIVHALPARMWQGSGIWAQQWLVTTRRRGGPASAWHVADPVLPADIVAFDGVPVPVLAPESTAVGRWASVVASPGTTAVLPLLADSGTPPSRPYAHTRQSNTREAVLRFRHAASPAAYRLAAHLAAVAPMSVPAMRLVQAALGPTMDAGHLAEVFLGGLMQSTDPADFALPVRHRAFDFSEEARDILLGTVPAHELLHTTRTITDQLGRLAGRSPDFPAWLSHPDGPERLNDESHPISRLDNRLMKLLGVQPPAARTEDAFGNEPQRRPIGRQEPSPLPEPVLPSTNREEHPPAPPKRETPPTAAPDGPEDVSFQALGLGASWEPLLTEDPRRAGPYRLHARNVGGWQRVVMFLGRDETGSTVTVRVPLRTSPEEAAELLRTEAEALIRMAGTGAPKLLGHSVEDSPQWLATECAREQSDDPGARPAHNLRALLEDRGPLGDTVLFRRLGRDLAKAVRHAHSVGLVHGSLTPNRVLVTDQDVQLVGWMTAIVDGVPHRQRDSFRQNSAYQPPRELEGFSDPIGVTAASDTYSVGAILLTAATGRWSGDFTPNTLRTACEHTGMNRSLGGVLLGCLDPNPAARPTAAELVAAFAAQTDGHPNKSGGERARTQPPAGTALGQSSGFRDRFALLGHMTDCHIFEGDGTRPIHEENVQILHRAQRVAQPPVVRQWRAEIEAEESRKAAAGLPHRWNRPRFAIERITVTRTHLGEDPIVQLRVCTADYYDFLAASLNLDRPHPDLDITLRHQYLENQDPVMAPPFLSCSFGVHVAVETGVDGKMLFSHRSAAVVGNPERWNASASEGLSGHDVPTDGSPISLHATARRAMKEELGVFPEDRIDLELLGFGLDLRLHQWAAFFRAVLPDLGEEDLRRRWARGIKDKWEHDRHAFVPADPDSVLDFILEQTVDAWAPCAPVLFYLALVRGAVTRRGGDLAGRLDVDAAERRAERRGQEMTGPA
;
A
#
# COMPACT_ATOMS: atom_id res chain seq x y z
N MET A 1 -60.58 -34.86 22.02
CA MET A 1 -60.32 -33.46 21.60
C MET A 1 -59.79 -33.35 20.18
N LEU A 2 -58.60 -33.85 19.83
CA LEU A 2 -58.12 -33.81 18.42
C LEU A 2 -58.85 -34.82 17.52
N ALA A 3 -59.14 -36.03 18.00
CA ALA A 3 -60.01 -36.99 17.30
C ALA A 3 -61.44 -36.45 17.03
N ASP A 4 -61.96 -35.57 17.89
CA ASP A 4 -63.28 -34.94 17.73
C ASP A 4 -63.29 -33.80 16.69
N SER A 5 -62.11 -33.39 16.19
CA SER A 5 -61.97 -32.37 15.14
C SER A 5 -61.97 -32.94 13.72
N GLY A 6 -62.12 -34.27 13.59
CA GLY A 6 -62.24 -34.97 12.30
C GLY A 6 -60.94 -35.06 11.50
N VAL A 7 -59.79 -34.79 12.11
CA VAL A 7 -58.47 -34.92 11.50
C VAL A 7 -57.81 -36.18 12.04
N ASP A 8 -57.63 -37.18 11.17
CA ASP A 8 -56.86 -38.39 11.48
C ASP A 8 -55.38 -38.02 11.42
N LEU A 9 -54.70 -38.03 12.57
CA LEU A 9 -53.27 -37.80 12.69
C LEU A 9 -52.59 -39.12 13.05
N SER A 10 -51.50 -39.43 12.37
CA SER A 10 -50.63 -40.54 12.75
C SER A 10 -49.94 -40.29 14.10
N ASP A 11 -49.44 -41.35 14.74
CA ASP A 11 -48.76 -41.25 16.03
C ASP A 11 -47.53 -40.32 15.97
N GLU A 12 -46.84 -40.26 14.83
CA GLU A 12 -45.71 -39.34 14.59
C GLU A 12 -46.18 -37.90 14.44
N GLU A 13 -47.28 -37.64 13.72
CA GLU A 13 -47.83 -36.29 13.59
C GLU A 13 -48.39 -35.77 14.93
N LEU A 14 -48.94 -36.66 15.77
CA LEU A 14 -49.37 -36.30 17.12
C LEU A 14 -48.17 -35.90 18.00
N LEU A 15 -47.06 -36.63 17.91
CA LEU A 15 -45.83 -36.32 18.61
C LEU A 15 -45.21 -35.00 18.13
N ASP A 16 -45.22 -34.74 16.82
CA ASP A 16 -44.77 -33.47 16.24
C ASP A 16 -45.64 -32.29 16.68
N VAL A 17 -46.96 -32.47 16.73
CA VAL A 17 -47.89 -31.44 17.24
C VAL A 17 -47.62 -31.13 18.71
N LEU A 18 -47.39 -32.15 19.54
CA LEU A 18 -47.05 -31.96 20.96
C LEU A 18 -45.68 -31.29 21.13
N TRP A 19 -44.69 -31.68 20.32
CA TRP A 19 -43.34 -31.10 20.32
C TRP A 19 -43.34 -29.64 19.84
N LEU A 20 -44.15 -29.30 18.84
CA LEU A 20 -44.33 -27.94 18.34
C LEU A 20 -45.10 -27.05 19.33
N ALA A 21 -46.14 -27.59 19.98
CA ALA A 21 -46.90 -26.86 20.99
C ALA A 21 -46.03 -26.42 22.18
N GLU A 22 -45.02 -27.20 22.53
CA GLU A 22 -44.08 -26.89 23.62
C GLU A 22 -43.01 -25.85 23.20
N ARG A 23 -42.69 -25.75 21.89
CA ARG A 23 -41.59 -24.91 21.36
C ARG A 23 -42.03 -23.62 20.66
N LEU A 24 -43.32 -23.49 20.33
CA LEU A 24 -43.84 -22.27 19.72
C LEU A 24 -44.25 -21.25 20.80
N PRO A 25 -43.88 -19.96 20.64
CA PRO A 25 -44.23 -18.93 21.61
C PRO A 25 -45.76 -18.71 21.67
N HIS A 26 -46.32 -18.78 22.87
CA HIS A 26 -47.75 -18.61 23.17
C HIS A 26 -48.20 -17.13 23.12
N SER A 27 -47.91 -16.44 22.01
CA SER A 27 -48.34 -15.05 21.83
C SER A 27 -49.47 -14.95 20.82
N ASP A 28 -50.49 -14.15 21.13
CA ASP A 28 -51.64 -13.79 20.28
C ASP A 28 -51.26 -13.15 18.92
N GLY A 29 -49.96 -12.92 18.67
CA GLY A 29 -49.40 -12.37 17.44
C GLY A 29 -48.79 -13.39 16.48
N ALA A 30 -48.84 -14.69 16.78
CA ALA A 30 -48.30 -15.73 15.90
C ALA A 30 -49.03 -15.75 14.53
N PRO A 31 -48.33 -16.02 13.40
CA PRO A 31 -48.91 -15.99 12.05
C PRO A 31 -50.14 -16.90 11.91
N VAL A 32 -50.14 -18.05 12.59
CA VAL A 32 -51.25 -19.02 12.60
C VAL A 32 -52.45 -18.48 13.38
N ALA A 33 -52.24 -17.81 14.52
CA ALA A 33 -53.30 -17.13 15.27
C ALA A 33 -53.93 -15.96 14.48
N ARG A 34 -53.15 -15.33 13.58
CA ARG A 34 -53.63 -14.29 12.65
C ARG A 34 -54.43 -14.86 11.49
N ALA A 35 -54.08 -16.05 11.01
CA ALA A 35 -54.80 -16.75 9.93
C ALA A 35 -56.14 -17.34 10.41
N MET A 36 -56.25 -17.70 11.69
CA MET A 36 -57.47 -18.25 12.29
C MET A 36 -58.44 -17.20 12.86
N ARG A 37 -58.11 -15.91 12.82
CA ARG A 37 -59.06 -14.86 13.21
C ARG A 37 -60.12 -14.70 12.10
N PRO A 38 -61.41 -14.90 12.38
CA PRO A 38 -62.45 -14.63 11.39
C PRO A 38 -62.37 -13.17 10.99
N ARG A 39 -62.11 -12.94 9.70
CA ARG A 39 -61.99 -11.61 9.10
C ARG A 39 -63.34 -10.92 9.23
N ALA A 40 -63.47 -9.99 10.18
CA ALA A 40 -64.67 -9.17 10.32
C ALA A 40 -64.88 -8.39 9.02
N ALA A 41 -66.03 -8.64 8.38
CA ALA A 41 -66.43 -7.94 7.18
C ALA A 41 -66.66 -6.45 7.49
N PRO A 42 -66.17 -5.51 6.66
CA PRO A 42 -66.57 -4.11 6.75
C PRO A 42 -68.05 -3.95 6.37
N PRO A 43 -68.76 -2.94 6.91
CA PRO A 43 -70.19 -2.79 6.73
C PRO A 43 -70.55 -2.44 5.28
N SER A 44 -71.55 -3.14 4.76
CA SER A 44 -72.21 -2.85 3.50
C SER A 44 -73.11 -1.61 3.63
N ALA A 45 -72.99 -0.68 2.68
CA ALA A 45 -74.05 0.29 2.36
C ALA A 45 -74.12 0.44 0.82
N LEU A 46 -74.87 -0.49 0.24
CA LEU A 46 -75.71 -0.47 -0.96
C LEU A 46 -75.65 0.74 -1.92
N GLY A 47 -75.54 0.43 -3.21
CA GLY A 47 -75.82 1.33 -4.33
C GLY A 47 -75.80 0.65 -5.70
N GLU A 48 -76.86 -0.13 -5.95
CA GLU A 48 -77.50 -0.45 -7.26
C GLU A 48 -76.77 -1.23 -8.37
N GLU A 49 -77.49 -2.26 -8.83
CA GLU A 49 -77.22 -3.26 -9.86
C GLU A 49 -77.38 -2.72 -11.30
N ARG A 50 -76.57 -3.21 -12.25
CA ARG A 50 -77.00 -3.89 -13.51
C ARG A 50 -75.82 -4.30 -14.42
N PRO A 51 -75.98 -5.23 -15.40
CA PRO A 51 -75.46 -6.60 -15.29
C PRO A 51 -74.43 -7.00 -16.38
N LEU A 52 -73.83 -8.18 -16.17
CA LEU A 52 -72.99 -8.95 -17.10
C LEU A 52 -73.70 -9.34 -18.42
N PRO A 53 -72.92 -9.81 -19.40
CA PRO A 53 -73.25 -11.09 -20.02
C PRO A 53 -72.06 -12.08 -19.98
N ASP A 54 -72.23 -13.21 -19.28
CA ASP A 54 -72.41 -14.58 -19.81
C ASP A 54 -71.80 -14.90 -21.19
N THR A 55 -71.14 -16.03 -21.47
CA THR A 55 -71.25 -17.40 -20.94
C THR A 55 -70.15 -18.28 -21.59
N ASP A 56 -69.71 -19.35 -20.91
CA ASP A 56 -69.45 -20.74 -21.36
C ASP A 56 -68.83 -21.02 -22.76
N GLU A 57 -67.96 -21.99 -23.01
CA GLU A 57 -67.87 -23.35 -22.49
C GLU A 57 -66.62 -24.07 -23.06
N ALA A 58 -66.18 -25.11 -22.33
CA ALA A 58 -65.58 -26.37 -22.82
C ALA A 58 -64.15 -26.45 -23.45
N GLY A 59 -63.36 -27.40 -22.89
CA GLY A 59 -62.68 -28.40 -23.72
C GLY A 59 -61.19 -28.69 -23.47
N THR A 60 -60.93 -29.78 -22.73
CA THR A 60 -60.01 -30.88 -23.11
C THR A 60 -58.47 -30.69 -23.10
N THR A 61 -57.86 -31.37 -22.13
CA THR A 61 -56.58 -32.14 -22.07
C THR A 61 -55.47 -31.97 -23.13
N ALA A 62 -54.26 -31.66 -22.61
CA ALA A 62 -52.88 -32.11 -22.91
C ALA A 62 -52.49 -32.61 -24.33
N PRO A 63 -51.27 -32.27 -24.82
CA PRO A 63 -50.09 -33.12 -24.56
C PRO A 63 -48.75 -32.36 -24.32
N PRO A 64 -47.66 -33.09 -23.95
CA PRO A 64 -46.43 -32.56 -23.34
C PRO A 64 -45.22 -32.57 -24.33
N PRO A 65 -43.95 -32.71 -23.87
CA PRO A 65 -42.92 -31.66 -23.85
C PRO A 65 -41.81 -31.82 -24.91
N ALA A 66 -41.02 -30.77 -25.15
CA ALA A 66 -39.70 -30.92 -25.78
C ALA A 66 -38.73 -29.79 -25.35
N SER A 67 -37.63 -30.18 -24.70
CA SER A 67 -36.39 -29.40 -24.55
C SER A 67 -35.45 -29.71 -25.75
N PRO A 68 -34.22 -29.15 -25.83
CA PRO A 68 -33.84 -27.75 -26.03
C PRO A 68 -32.79 -27.58 -27.17
N ALA A 69 -32.64 -26.40 -27.79
CA ALA A 69 -31.38 -26.01 -28.46
C ALA A 69 -31.25 -24.49 -28.76
N LYS A 70 -30.21 -23.90 -28.13
CA LYS A 70 -29.22 -22.89 -28.55
C LYS A 70 -29.55 -21.62 -29.38
N ASP A 71 -29.02 -20.53 -28.81
CA ASP A 71 -28.29 -19.37 -29.36
C ASP A 71 -29.01 -18.25 -30.13
N GLY A 72 -28.76 -17.01 -29.67
CA GLY A 72 -29.04 -15.78 -30.41
C GLY A 72 -29.01 -14.54 -29.51
N ALA A 73 -27.84 -13.91 -29.37
CA ALA A 73 -27.64 -12.63 -28.71
C ALA A 73 -28.48 -11.49 -29.33
N ARG A 74 -29.02 -10.59 -28.50
CA ARG A 74 -29.55 -9.28 -28.93
C ARG A 74 -29.38 -8.23 -27.83
N GLU A 75 -28.78 -7.11 -28.22
CA GLU A 75 -28.58 -5.89 -27.43
C GLU A 75 -29.90 -5.22 -27.02
N PRO A 76 -29.96 -4.45 -25.90
CA PRO A 76 -31.09 -3.58 -25.60
C PRO A 76 -30.89 -2.17 -26.15
N GLY A 77 -31.83 -1.72 -26.99
CA GLY A 77 -31.93 -0.35 -27.51
C GLY A 77 -32.53 0.64 -26.51
N ALA A 78 -32.16 1.91 -26.66
CA ALA A 78 -32.63 3.06 -25.88
C ALA A 78 -34.06 3.49 -26.23
N PRO A 79 -34.84 4.08 -25.28
CA PRO A 79 -36.11 4.71 -25.57
C PRO A 79 -36.00 6.24 -25.74
N LEU A 80 -36.56 6.76 -26.83
CA LEU A 80 -36.97 8.17 -26.98
C LEU A 80 -38.31 8.39 -26.28
N HIS A 81 -38.52 9.53 -25.60
CA HIS A 81 -39.77 10.31 -25.65
C HIS A 81 -39.53 11.79 -25.26
N ALA A 82 -40.26 12.68 -25.92
CA ALA A 82 -40.10 14.13 -25.97
C ALA A 82 -41.02 14.91 -25.01
N SER A 83 -40.63 16.14 -24.68
CA SER A 83 -41.37 17.14 -23.87
C SER A 83 -42.63 17.73 -24.54
N PRO A 84 -43.48 18.42 -23.75
CA PRO A 84 -44.17 19.65 -24.17
C PRO A 84 -43.81 20.86 -23.27
N GLY A 85 -43.90 22.08 -23.81
CA GLY A 85 -43.21 23.29 -23.32
C GLY A 85 -44.03 24.37 -22.58
N ALA A 86 -43.28 25.23 -21.87
CA ALA A 86 -43.33 26.72 -21.61
C ALA A 86 -44.66 27.42 -21.19
N PRO A 87 -44.68 28.57 -20.44
CA PRO A 87 -43.69 29.70 -20.52
C PRO A 87 -43.36 30.56 -19.25
N GLY A 88 -42.14 31.13 -19.22
CA GLY A 88 -41.88 32.58 -19.01
C GLY A 88 -41.47 33.15 -17.64
N SER A 89 -40.18 33.48 -17.43
CA SER A 89 -39.70 34.82 -16.97
C SER A 89 -38.15 34.90 -16.86
N GLY A 90 -37.52 35.66 -17.75
CA GLY A 90 -36.42 36.60 -17.47
C GLY A 90 -35.15 36.22 -16.68
N ALA A 91 -34.56 35.04 -16.87
CA ALA A 91 -33.17 34.76 -16.43
C ALA A 91 -32.26 34.53 -17.65
N GLN A 92 -31.01 35.02 -17.62
CA GLN A 92 -30.04 34.78 -18.70
C GLN A 92 -29.68 33.28 -18.76
N GLU A 93 -30.31 32.56 -19.69
CA GLU A 93 -30.17 31.11 -19.88
C GLU A 93 -28.77 30.77 -20.44
N HIS A 94 -28.05 29.86 -19.78
CA HIS A 94 -26.78 29.31 -20.25
C HIS A 94 -26.93 27.82 -20.60
N SER A 95 -26.33 27.41 -21.72
CA SER A 95 -26.29 26.01 -22.16
C SER A 95 -25.23 25.19 -21.43
N GLY A 96 -25.55 23.92 -21.13
CA GLY A 96 -24.67 22.97 -20.44
C GLY A 96 -24.33 21.72 -21.26
N LEU A 97 -23.15 21.14 -21.03
CA LEU A 97 -22.73 19.85 -21.61
C LEU A 97 -22.59 18.77 -20.51
N PRO A 98 -23.20 17.58 -20.65
CA PRO A 98 -23.01 16.47 -19.72
C PRO A 98 -21.62 15.83 -19.88
N VAL A 99 -20.91 15.57 -18.76
CA VAL A 99 -19.52 15.05 -18.76
C VAL A 99 -19.37 13.84 -17.84
N ARG A 100 -19.22 12.61 -18.35
CA ARG A 100 -18.91 11.44 -17.49
C ARG A 100 -17.53 11.57 -16.86
N THR A 101 -17.44 11.40 -15.55
CA THR A 101 -16.17 11.28 -14.84
C THR A 101 -15.69 9.82 -14.87
N PRO A 102 -14.51 9.49 -15.44
CA PRO A 102 -13.92 8.17 -15.35
C PRO A 102 -13.36 8.00 -13.93
N GLU A 103 -14.24 7.80 -12.98
CA GLU A 103 -13.82 7.37 -11.66
C GLU A 103 -13.31 5.92 -11.76
N GLY A 104 -12.07 5.67 -11.32
CA GLY A 104 -11.53 4.31 -11.20
C GLY A 104 -12.40 3.43 -10.30
N LYS A 105 -12.50 2.11 -10.58
CA LYS A 105 -13.26 1.21 -9.70
C LYS A 105 -12.61 1.17 -8.31
N SER A 106 -13.42 1.27 -7.26
CA SER A 106 -12.94 1.24 -5.87
C SER A 106 -12.26 -0.11 -5.55
N LEU A 107 -12.69 -1.17 -6.22
CA LEU A 107 -12.17 -2.53 -6.12
C LEU A 107 -11.36 -2.98 -7.36
N ALA A 108 -11.05 -2.13 -8.36
CA ALA A 108 -10.47 -2.58 -9.66
C ALA A 108 -9.25 -3.48 -9.52
N ALA A 109 -8.30 -3.09 -8.67
CA ALA A 109 -7.06 -3.83 -8.45
C ALA A 109 -7.27 -5.10 -7.59
N HIS A 110 -8.37 -5.16 -6.82
CA HIS A 110 -8.63 -6.16 -5.79
C HIS A 110 -9.80 -7.10 -6.11
N GLU A 111 -10.59 -6.85 -7.16
CA GLU A 111 -11.81 -7.58 -7.53
C GLU A 111 -11.53 -9.09 -7.70
N LEU A 112 -10.43 -9.43 -8.38
CA LEU A 112 -10.01 -10.82 -8.59
C LEU A 112 -9.58 -11.50 -7.28
N HIS A 113 -8.80 -10.80 -6.46
CA HIS A 113 -8.31 -11.33 -5.18
C HIS A 113 -9.44 -11.52 -4.17
N LEU A 114 -10.39 -10.59 -4.12
CA LEU A 114 -11.57 -10.65 -3.25
C LEU A 114 -12.55 -11.74 -3.72
N GLY A 115 -12.71 -11.93 -5.04
CA GLY A 115 -13.43 -13.07 -5.61
C GLY A 115 -12.78 -14.43 -5.30
N ARG A 116 -11.44 -14.49 -5.24
CA ARG A 116 -10.69 -15.69 -4.80
C ARG A 116 -10.82 -15.94 -3.30
N ALA A 117 -10.86 -14.90 -2.48
CA ALA A 117 -11.04 -14.99 -1.03
C ALA A 117 -12.37 -15.66 -0.63
N LEU A 118 -13.41 -15.56 -1.47
CA LEU A 118 -14.70 -16.22 -1.27
C LEU A 118 -14.75 -17.70 -1.70
N ARG A 119 -13.66 -18.26 -2.27
CA ARG A 119 -13.60 -19.66 -2.70
C ARG A 119 -14.00 -20.68 -1.62
N PRO A 120 -13.60 -20.52 -0.34
CA PRO A 120 -14.02 -21.45 0.72
C PRO A 120 -15.54 -21.57 0.85
N LEU A 121 -16.32 -20.52 0.54
CA LEU A 121 -17.77 -20.53 0.64
C LEU A 121 -18.46 -21.25 -0.54
N LYS A 122 -17.75 -21.55 -1.65
CA LYS A 122 -18.31 -22.15 -2.88
C LYS A 122 -18.61 -23.65 -2.77
N LEU A 123 -18.83 -24.15 -1.56
CA LEU A 123 -19.16 -25.55 -1.32
C LEU A 123 -20.54 -25.90 -1.88
N ARG A 124 -20.66 -27.10 -2.45
CA ARG A 124 -21.95 -27.70 -2.77
C ARG A 124 -22.20 -28.86 -1.82
N LEU A 125 -23.23 -28.73 -0.99
CA LEU A 125 -23.63 -29.75 -0.03
C LEU A 125 -24.89 -30.47 -0.54
N PRO A 126 -25.11 -31.73 -0.12
CA PRO A 126 -26.37 -32.44 -0.37
C PRO A 126 -27.56 -31.60 0.13
N ASP A 127 -28.51 -31.29 -0.74
CA ASP A 127 -29.76 -30.62 -0.37
C ASP A 127 -30.83 -31.68 -0.08
N PRO A 128 -31.30 -31.83 1.16
CA PRO A 128 -32.25 -32.89 1.51
C PRO A 128 -33.61 -32.72 0.81
N TRP A 129 -33.94 -31.51 0.35
CA TRP A 129 -35.22 -31.19 -0.28
C TRP A 129 -35.21 -31.33 -1.79
N LYS A 130 -34.02 -31.55 -2.39
CA LYS A 130 -33.88 -31.71 -3.84
C LYS A 130 -33.20 -33.03 -4.11
N GLN A 131 -33.85 -33.93 -4.84
CA GLN A 131 -33.26 -35.20 -5.24
C GLN A 131 -32.88 -35.20 -6.73
N GLU A 132 -31.81 -35.91 -7.06
CA GLU A 132 -31.38 -36.20 -8.42
C GLU A 132 -31.20 -37.71 -8.59
N LEU A 133 -31.28 -38.19 -9.83
CA LEU A 133 -31.03 -39.59 -10.14
C LEU A 133 -29.55 -39.92 -9.92
N ASP A 134 -29.25 -40.93 -9.11
CA ASP A 134 -27.93 -41.54 -9.05
C ASP A 134 -27.80 -42.50 -10.23
N GLU A 135 -27.36 -41.99 -11.37
CA GLU A 135 -27.27 -42.77 -12.61
C GLU A 135 -26.45 -44.05 -12.42
N ALA A 136 -25.30 -43.98 -11.74
CA ALA A 136 -24.43 -45.13 -11.53
C ALA A 136 -25.09 -46.20 -10.66
N ARG A 137 -25.73 -45.81 -9.54
CA ARG A 137 -26.45 -46.77 -8.68
C ARG A 137 -27.73 -47.28 -9.31
N THR A 138 -28.42 -46.46 -10.08
CA THR A 138 -29.60 -46.86 -10.85
C THR A 138 -29.22 -47.94 -11.86
N VAL A 139 -28.16 -47.71 -12.65
CA VAL A 139 -27.67 -48.71 -13.62
C VAL A 139 -27.22 -49.99 -12.92
N ALA A 140 -26.52 -49.90 -11.78
CA ALA A 140 -26.10 -51.07 -11.02
C ALA A 140 -27.29 -51.86 -10.46
N ALA A 141 -28.26 -51.19 -9.84
CA ALA A 141 -29.47 -51.82 -9.32
C ALA A 141 -30.31 -52.45 -10.45
N MET A 142 -30.41 -51.79 -11.61
CA MET A 142 -31.07 -52.34 -12.80
C MET A 142 -30.35 -53.58 -13.33
N ALA A 143 -29.02 -53.58 -13.35
CA ALA A 143 -28.22 -54.71 -13.79
C ALA A 143 -28.33 -55.91 -12.84
N GLU A 144 -28.42 -55.66 -11.53
CA GLU A 144 -28.54 -56.71 -10.51
C GLU A 144 -29.95 -57.29 -10.39
N THR A 145 -30.99 -56.44 -10.50
CA THR A 145 -32.38 -56.84 -10.24
C THR A 145 -33.19 -57.13 -11.51
N GLY A 146 -32.76 -56.62 -12.67
CA GLY A 146 -33.51 -56.69 -13.93
C GLY A 146 -34.75 -55.78 -13.98
N LEU A 147 -34.98 -54.96 -12.94
CA LEU A 147 -36.09 -54.03 -12.83
C LEU A 147 -35.61 -52.58 -13.03
N PRO A 148 -36.40 -51.69 -13.67
CA PRO A 148 -36.02 -50.30 -13.93
C PRO A 148 -36.22 -49.39 -12.70
N ASP A 149 -35.61 -49.74 -11.57
CA ASP A 149 -35.75 -48.99 -10.32
C ASP A 149 -34.77 -47.82 -10.25
N ALA A 150 -35.29 -46.60 -10.28
CA ALA A 150 -34.53 -45.36 -10.18
C ALA A 150 -34.03 -45.13 -8.76
N VAL A 151 -32.71 -45.13 -8.57
CA VAL A 151 -32.08 -44.82 -7.28
C VAL A 151 -31.83 -43.31 -7.22
N LEU A 152 -32.46 -42.63 -6.27
CA LEU A 152 -32.29 -41.19 -6.05
C LEU A 152 -31.23 -40.90 -5.00
N ARG A 153 -30.56 -39.76 -5.14
CA ARG A 153 -29.67 -39.19 -4.12
C ARG A 153 -29.96 -37.70 -3.95
N PRO A 154 -29.67 -37.10 -2.78
CA PRO A 154 -29.81 -35.66 -2.61
C PRO A 154 -28.91 -34.90 -3.59
N ALA A 155 -29.48 -33.97 -4.34
CA ALA A 155 -28.81 -33.14 -5.31
C ALA A 155 -27.85 -32.18 -4.60
N ARG A 156 -26.69 -31.92 -5.21
CA ARG A 156 -25.69 -31.01 -4.62
C ARG A 156 -26.00 -29.56 -4.96
N ALA A 157 -26.50 -28.80 -3.99
CA ALA A 157 -26.79 -27.37 -4.12
C ALA A 157 -25.78 -26.51 -3.35
N ARG A 158 -25.74 -25.23 -3.69
CA ARG A 158 -25.01 -24.25 -2.87
C ARG A 158 -25.67 -24.18 -1.49
N TRP A 159 -24.84 -24.21 -0.46
CA TRP A 159 -25.28 -24.38 0.92
C TRP A 159 -25.72 -23.08 1.61
N LEU A 160 -25.26 -21.90 1.14
CA LEU A 160 -25.61 -20.60 1.73
C LEU A 160 -26.47 -19.74 0.80
N ASN A 161 -27.47 -19.06 1.36
CA ASN A 161 -28.06 -17.84 0.82
C ASN A 161 -27.30 -16.63 1.35
N LEU A 162 -27.31 -15.51 0.62
CA LEU A 162 -26.71 -14.26 1.06
C LEU A 162 -27.76 -13.15 1.17
N VAL A 163 -27.80 -12.49 2.32
CA VAL A 163 -28.47 -11.21 2.50
C VAL A 163 -27.42 -10.12 2.67
N LEU A 164 -27.37 -9.19 1.73
CA LEU A 164 -26.51 -8.01 1.77
C LEU A 164 -27.33 -6.81 2.27
N LEU A 165 -26.99 -6.31 3.45
CA LEU A 165 -27.60 -5.11 4.02
C LEU A 165 -26.65 -3.94 3.78
N VAL A 166 -27.11 -2.88 3.13
CA VAL A 166 -26.29 -1.69 2.83
C VAL A 166 -26.85 -0.53 3.64
N ASP A 167 -26.02 0.08 4.48
CA ASP A 167 -26.42 1.28 5.24
C ASP A 167 -26.69 2.45 4.28
N ASP A 168 -27.84 3.07 4.44
CA ASP A 168 -28.33 4.15 3.57
C ASP A 168 -28.25 5.53 4.26
N GLY A 169 -27.32 5.66 5.19
CA GLY A 169 -26.89 6.95 5.75
C GLY A 169 -26.34 7.93 4.69
N VAL A 170 -26.40 9.23 4.97
CA VAL A 170 -25.90 10.28 4.03
C VAL A 170 -24.40 10.12 3.77
N SER A 171 -23.63 9.74 4.78
CA SER A 171 -22.19 9.47 4.66
C SER A 171 -21.88 8.24 3.79
N MET A 172 -22.83 7.32 3.65
CA MET A 172 -22.71 6.17 2.75
C MET A 172 -22.78 6.53 1.26
N LEU A 173 -23.14 7.77 0.91
CA LEU A 173 -22.98 8.27 -0.47
C LEU A 173 -21.53 8.24 -0.94
N LEU A 174 -20.57 8.47 -0.03
CA LEU A 174 -19.16 8.31 -0.33
C LEU A 174 -18.80 6.86 -0.67
N TRP A 175 -19.55 5.88 -0.15
CA TRP A 175 -19.25 4.45 -0.22
C TRP A 175 -20.22 3.66 -1.11
N GLN A 176 -21.19 4.32 -1.73
CA GLN A 176 -22.20 3.68 -2.59
C GLN A 176 -21.55 2.85 -3.71
N ARG A 177 -20.47 3.36 -4.30
CA ARG A 177 -19.71 2.63 -5.31
C ARG A 177 -19.10 1.34 -4.77
N LEU A 178 -18.46 1.39 -3.60
CA LEU A 178 -17.94 0.20 -2.93
C LEU A 178 -19.05 -0.83 -2.69
N ALA A 179 -20.20 -0.40 -2.15
CA ALA A 179 -21.34 -1.28 -1.92
C ALA A 179 -21.87 -1.91 -3.23
N SER A 180 -21.94 -1.14 -4.32
CA SER A 180 -22.36 -1.63 -5.63
C SER A 180 -21.38 -2.63 -6.24
N GLU A 181 -20.07 -2.36 -6.14
CA GLU A 181 -19.02 -3.25 -6.65
C GLU A 181 -18.96 -4.54 -5.83
N MET A 182 -19.13 -4.47 -4.51
CA MET A 182 -19.26 -5.64 -3.64
C MET A 182 -20.49 -6.48 -3.98
N ARG A 183 -21.66 -5.86 -4.20
CA ARG A 183 -22.87 -6.57 -4.67
C ARG A 183 -22.58 -7.35 -5.94
N VAL A 184 -22.04 -6.68 -6.96
CA VAL A 184 -21.74 -7.29 -8.26
C VAL A 184 -20.71 -8.41 -8.11
N LEU A 185 -19.69 -8.23 -7.28
CA LEU A 185 -18.68 -9.25 -6.99
C LEU A 185 -19.31 -10.48 -6.29
N LEU A 186 -20.13 -10.27 -5.27
CA LEU A 186 -20.79 -11.34 -4.51
C LEU A 186 -21.77 -12.13 -5.40
N GLU A 187 -22.51 -11.44 -6.27
CA GLU A 187 -23.39 -12.02 -7.27
C GLU A 187 -22.62 -12.88 -8.29
N ARG A 188 -21.54 -12.33 -8.85
CA ARG A 188 -20.68 -13.02 -9.84
C ARG A 188 -19.79 -14.10 -9.23
N SER A 189 -19.60 -14.10 -7.91
CA SER A 189 -18.76 -15.09 -7.24
C SER A 189 -19.29 -16.52 -7.43
N GLY A 190 -20.61 -16.68 -7.58
CA GLY A 190 -21.26 -17.98 -7.64
C GLY A 190 -21.09 -18.81 -6.35
N ALA A 191 -20.82 -18.18 -5.21
CA ALA A 191 -20.72 -18.85 -3.91
C ALA A 191 -22.09 -19.15 -3.28
N PHE A 192 -23.08 -18.30 -3.55
CA PHE A 192 -24.39 -18.33 -2.88
C PHE A 192 -25.50 -18.88 -3.78
N ARG A 193 -26.48 -19.54 -3.16
CA ARG A 193 -27.69 -20.04 -3.82
C ARG A 193 -28.53 -18.90 -4.40
N GLY A 194 -28.64 -17.80 -3.66
CA GLY A 194 -29.27 -16.55 -4.07
C GLY A 194 -28.74 -15.37 -3.26
N LEU A 195 -28.94 -14.16 -3.80
CA LEU A 195 -28.56 -12.90 -3.19
C LEU A 195 -29.80 -12.00 -3.04
N ARG A 196 -30.09 -11.56 -1.82
CA ARG A 196 -31.07 -10.52 -1.51
C ARG A 196 -30.35 -9.27 -1.02
N VAL A 197 -30.78 -8.10 -1.49
CA VAL A 197 -30.17 -6.82 -1.11
C VAL A 197 -31.22 -5.90 -0.50
N TYR A 198 -30.91 -5.32 0.66
CA TYR A 198 -31.75 -4.34 1.35
C TYR A 198 -30.96 -3.11 1.74
N GLY A 199 -31.60 -1.95 1.66
CA GLY A 199 -31.16 -0.74 2.34
C GLY A 199 -31.43 -0.85 3.83
N LEU A 200 -30.51 -0.35 4.66
CA LEU A 200 -30.56 -0.33 6.11
C LEU A 200 -30.63 1.12 6.57
N ASP A 201 -31.78 1.54 7.09
CA ASP A 201 -31.92 2.85 7.74
C ASP A 201 -31.50 2.75 9.21
N SER A 202 -30.36 3.37 9.51
CA SER A 202 -29.72 3.43 10.83
C SER A 202 -29.97 4.76 11.56
N ARG A 203 -30.73 5.70 10.98
CA ARG A 203 -30.84 7.10 11.46
C ARG A 203 -32.06 7.37 12.33
N GLY A 204 -33.20 6.74 12.02
CA GLY A 204 -34.50 7.03 12.61
C GLY A 204 -34.70 6.55 14.06
N ARG A 205 -35.75 7.06 14.72
CA ARG A 205 -36.20 6.56 16.04
C ARG A 205 -36.66 5.09 15.99
N GLN A 206 -37.20 4.66 14.86
CA GLN A 206 -37.65 3.29 14.63
C GLN A 206 -36.54 2.39 14.04
N ALA A 207 -35.32 2.91 13.86
CA ALA A 207 -34.19 2.16 13.34
C ALA A 207 -33.74 1.01 14.30
N PRO A 208 -33.11 -0.06 13.78
CA PRO A 208 -32.87 -0.30 12.36
C PRO A 208 -34.13 -0.73 11.59
N MET A 209 -34.35 -0.14 10.42
CA MET A 209 -35.39 -0.55 9.47
C MET A 209 -34.75 -0.92 8.13
N LEU A 210 -35.42 -1.79 7.37
CA LEU A 210 -34.96 -2.22 6.06
C LEU A 210 -35.87 -1.69 4.95
N HIS A 211 -35.33 -1.47 3.76
CA HIS A 211 -36.11 -1.17 2.56
C HIS A 211 -35.51 -1.84 1.34
N SER A 212 -36.27 -1.92 0.25
CA SER A 212 -35.82 -2.53 -1.00
C SER A 212 -36.29 -1.69 -2.18
N PRO A 213 -35.40 -1.22 -3.06
CA PRO A 213 -33.93 -1.35 -3.05
C PRO A 213 -33.20 -0.31 -2.14
N PRO A 214 -31.86 -0.41 -1.94
CA PRO A 214 -31.06 0.59 -1.23
C PRO A 214 -31.00 1.94 -1.95
N TYR A 215 -30.84 3.03 -1.19
CA TYR A 215 -30.74 4.43 -1.66
C TYR A 215 -31.93 4.97 -2.46
N GLU A 216 -33.10 4.33 -2.38
CA GLU A 216 -34.36 4.82 -2.96
C GLU A 216 -35.34 5.25 -1.87
N ASP A 217 -35.83 6.49 -1.97
CA ASP A 217 -36.89 7.02 -1.13
C ASP A 217 -38.25 6.58 -1.68
N GLY A 218 -39.02 5.78 -0.91
CA GLY A 218 -40.39 5.39 -1.28
C GLY A 218 -40.78 3.92 -1.03
N GLY A 219 -39.83 3.05 -0.67
CA GLY A 219 -40.13 1.67 -0.30
C GLY A 219 -40.83 1.55 1.06
N ALA A 220 -41.80 0.64 1.19
CA ALA A 220 -42.43 0.36 2.48
C ALA A 220 -41.37 -0.18 3.47
N PRO A 221 -41.27 0.37 4.68
CA PRO A 221 -40.24 -0.03 5.63
C PRO A 221 -40.52 -1.44 6.16
N LEU A 222 -39.50 -2.28 6.15
CA LEU A 222 -39.52 -3.68 6.56
C LEU A 222 -38.80 -3.84 7.92
N PRO A 223 -39.31 -4.70 8.81
CA PRO A 223 -38.65 -4.96 10.09
C PRO A 223 -37.38 -5.82 9.90
N PRO A 224 -36.37 -5.68 10.78
CA PRO A 224 -35.16 -6.52 10.80
C PRO A 224 -35.41 -8.03 10.84
N SER A 225 -36.60 -8.45 11.28
CA SER A 225 -37.01 -9.86 11.33
C SER A 225 -37.13 -10.52 9.96
N VAL A 226 -37.24 -9.75 8.86
CA VAL A 226 -37.32 -10.28 7.48
C VAL A 226 -36.03 -11.00 7.03
N VAL A 227 -34.92 -10.75 7.72
CA VAL A 227 -33.61 -11.36 7.45
C VAL A 227 -33.40 -12.66 8.25
N ARG A 228 -34.30 -12.97 9.19
CA ARG A 228 -34.21 -14.18 10.01
C ARG A 228 -34.45 -15.43 9.18
N ASP A 229 -33.54 -16.39 9.29
CA ASP A 229 -33.64 -17.70 8.67
C ASP A 229 -33.38 -18.77 9.73
N PRO A 230 -34.43 -19.45 10.23
CA PRO A 230 -34.29 -20.47 11.26
C PRO A 230 -33.52 -21.71 10.77
N THR A 231 -33.33 -21.87 9.45
CA THR A 231 -32.55 -23.00 8.91
C THR A 231 -31.04 -22.80 9.07
N GLY A 232 -30.58 -21.59 9.40
CA GLY A 232 -29.16 -21.25 9.57
C GLY A 232 -28.34 -21.24 8.27
N ASN A 233 -29.00 -21.33 7.12
CA ASN A 233 -28.37 -21.36 5.80
C ASN A 233 -28.23 -19.97 5.17
N THR A 234 -28.65 -18.91 5.87
CA THR A 234 -28.51 -17.53 5.38
C THR A 234 -27.33 -16.84 6.04
N LEU A 235 -26.40 -16.37 5.21
CA LEU A 235 -25.31 -15.50 5.60
C LEU A 235 -25.79 -14.05 5.51
N VAL A 236 -25.55 -13.27 6.56
CA VAL A 236 -25.86 -11.84 6.60
C VAL A 236 -24.57 -11.03 6.52
N LEU A 237 -24.46 -10.14 5.54
CA LEU A 237 -23.32 -9.25 5.37
C LEU A 237 -23.81 -7.80 5.40
N VAL A 238 -23.33 -7.01 6.36
CA VAL A 238 -23.74 -5.61 6.54
C VAL A 238 -22.61 -4.69 6.07
N VAL A 239 -22.86 -3.82 5.10
CA VAL A 239 -21.91 -2.80 4.64
C VAL A 239 -22.29 -1.46 5.26
N SER A 240 -21.45 -0.93 6.13
CA SER A 240 -21.73 0.33 6.84
C SER A 240 -20.45 1.10 7.20
N ASP A 241 -20.57 2.42 7.31
CA ASP A 241 -19.54 3.30 7.88
C ASP A 241 -19.70 3.51 9.39
N GLY A 242 -20.77 2.97 10.01
CA GLY A 242 -21.03 3.03 11.44
C GLY A 242 -21.51 4.38 11.96
N VAL A 243 -21.96 5.30 11.09
CA VAL A 243 -22.25 6.69 11.47
C VAL A 243 -23.70 6.88 11.95
N GLY A 244 -24.62 5.99 11.59
CA GLY A 244 -26.03 6.05 12.00
C GLY A 244 -26.24 6.07 13.52
N ALA A 245 -27.33 6.67 13.97
CA ALA A 245 -27.67 6.77 15.39
C ALA A 245 -27.80 5.38 16.06
N ALA A 246 -28.40 4.42 15.35
CA ALA A 246 -28.59 3.05 15.83
C ALA A 246 -27.26 2.30 16.10
N TRP A 247 -26.17 2.70 15.42
CA TRP A 247 -24.83 2.13 15.67
C TRP A 247 -24.24 2.61 16.99
N ARG A 248 -24.58 3.84 17.43
CA ARG A 248 -24.01 4.44 18.64
C ARG A 248 -24.79 4.15 19.90
N ASP A 249 -26.08 3.84 19.79
CA ASP A 249 -26.97 3.60 20.93
C ASP A 249 -27.23 2.10 21.20
N GLY A 250 -26.48 1.21 20.55
CA GLY A 250 -26.55 -0.24 20.77
C GLY A 250 -27.72 -0.95 20.10
N ARG A 251 -28.68 -0.23 19.49
CA ARG A 251 -29.81 -0.87 18.77
C ARG A 251 -29.33 -1.75 17.61
N MET A 252 -28.30 -1.31 16.89
CA MET A 252 -27.76 -2.07 15.78
C MET A 252 -26.98 -3.31 16.26
N GLN A 253 -26.24 -3.19 17.36
CA GLN A 253 -25.59 -4.33 18.02
C GLN A 253 -26.61 -5.41 18.39
N THR A 254 -27.74 -5.01 18.99
CA THR A 254 -28.83 -5.94 19.35
C THR A 254 -29.38 -6.69 18.12
N ALA A 255 -29.57 -5.99 17.00
CA ALA A 255 -30.05 -6.60 15.76
C ALA A 255 -29.00 -7.54 15.14
N LEU A 256 -27.72 -7.17 15.14
CA LEU A 256 -26.62 -8.00 14.66
C LEU A 256 -26.46 -9.28 15.46
N GLU A 257 -26.50 -9.18 16.80
CA GLU A 257 -26.45 -10.37 17.66
C GLU A 257 -27.62 -11.30 17.40
N THR A 258 -28.81 -10.75 17.15
CA THR A 258 -29.99 -11.55 16.82
C THR A 258 -29.79 -12.34 15.54
N TRP A 259 -29.21 -11.75 14.50
CA TRP A 259 -28.88 -12.43 13.24
C TRP A 259 -27.74 -13.43 13.42
N ALA A 260 -26.71 -13.05 14.18
CA ALA A 260 -25.53 -13.89 14.46
C ALA A 260 -25.87 -15.13 15.29
N ARG A 261 -26.93 -15.10 16.11
CA ARG A 261 -27.47 -16.28 16.82
C ARG A 261 -28.21 -17.27 15.91
N GLN A 262 -28.47 -16.93 14.64
CA GLN A 262 -29.18 -17.78 13.69
C GLN A 262 -28.27 -18.28 12.57
N GLY A 263 -27.31 -17.47 12.15
CA GLY A 263 -26.36 -17.85 11.10
C GLY A 263 -25.14 -16.93 11.02
N PRO A 264 -24.21 -17.19 10.09
CA PRO A 264 -23.01 -16.39 9.93
C PRO A 264 -23.35 -14.94 9.60
N THR A 265 -22.91 -14.02 10.45
CA THR A 265 -23.17 -12.58 10.30
C THR A 265 -21.84 -11.83 10.41
N ALA A 266 -21.57 -10.90 9.48
CA ALA A 266 -20.40 -10.05 9.53
C ALA A 266 -20.71 -8.64 9.03
N ILE A 267 -19.91 -7.68 9.49
CA ILE A 267 -19.93 -6.29 9.03
C ILE A 267 -18.73 -6.10 8.09
N VAL A 268 -18.93 -5.43 6.96
CA VAL A 268 -17.85 -4.87 6.15
C VAL A 268 -17.83 -3.38 6.42
N HIS A 269 -16.79 -2.91 7.09
CA HIS A 269 -16.65 -1.52 7.47
C HIS A 269 -16.20 -0.70 6.26
N ALA A 270 -16.98 0.30 5.86
CA ALA A 270 -16.69 1.11 4.67
C ALA A 270 -15.53 2.09 4.90
N LEU A 271 -15.41 2.66 6.12
CA LEU A 271 -14.27 3.50 6.49
C LEU A 271 -12.96 2.70 6.58
N PRO A 272 -11.80 3.33 6.29
CA PRO A 272 -10.48 2.75 6.59
C PRO A 272 -10.31 2.42 8.07
N ALA A 273 -9.52 1.39 8.38
CA ALA A 273 -9.32 0.88 9.75
C ALA A 273 -8.92 1.95 10.78
N ARG A 274 -8.11 2.93 10.37
CA ARG A 274 -7.69 4.06 11.22
C ARG A 274 -8.85 4.93 11.73
N MET A 275 -10.00 4.89 11.07
CA MET A 275 -11.17 5.70 11.40
C MET A 275 -12.25 4.94 12.18
N TRP A 276 -12.12 3.63 12.40
CA TRP A 276 -13.14 2.81 13.06
C TRP A 276 -13.42 3.28 14.50
N GLN A 277 -12.39 3.75 15.22
CA GLN A 277 -12.54 4.29 16.58
C GLN A 277 -13.49 5.51 16.65
N GLY A 278 -13.66 6.24 15.54
CA GLY A 278 -14.57 7.38 15.44
C GLY A 278 -16.00 7.02 15.00
N SER A 279 -16.23 5.78 14.55
CA SER A 279 -17.55 5.28 14.16
C SER A 279 -18.28 4.65 15.35
N GLY A 280 -19.53 4.24 15.16
CA GLY A 280 -20.27 3.40 16.11
C GLY A 280 -20.00 1.89 15.92
N ILE A 281 -19.05 1.50 15.07
CA ILE A 281 -18.66 0.11 14.84
C ILE A 281 -17.25 -0.08 15.40
N TRP A 282 -17.18 -0.68 16.57
CA TRP A 282 -15.94 -0.89 17.29
C TRP A 282 -15.53 -2.34 17.22
N ALA A 283 -14.25 -2.61 16.98
CA ALA A 283 -13.77 -3.98 16.88
C ALA A 283 -12.43 -4.18 17.59
N GLN A 284 -12.30 -5.33 18.23
CA GLN A 284 -11.07 -5.79 18.88
C GLN A 284 -10.63 -7.11 18.27
N GLN A 285 -9.32 -7.40 18.27
CA GLN A 285 -8.79 -8.62 17.66
C GLN A 285 -8.98 -9.81 18.60
N TRP A 286 -9.60 -10.88 18.11
CA TRP A 286 -9.82 -12.12 18.86
C TRP A 286 -9.45 -13.33 18.02
N LEU A 287 -8.91 -14.35 18.67
CA LEU A 287 -8.71 -15.65 18.06
C LEU A 287 -10.06 -16.40 18.04
N VAL A 288 -10.52 -16.79 16.86
CA VAL A 288 -11.78 -17.50 16.69
C VAL A 288 -11.58 -18.88 16.08
N THR A 289 -12.32 -19.85 16.59
CA THR A 289 -12.38 -21.22 16.05
C THR A 289 -13.83 -21.67 15.99
N THR A 290 -14.27 -22.19 14.83
CA THR A 290 -15.60 -22.84 14.73
C THR A 290 -15.45 -24.36 14.77
N ARG A 291 -16.46 -25.06 15.30
CA ARG A 291 -16.56 -26.54 15.25
C ARG A 291 -17.54 -27.05 14.21
N ARG A 292 -18.24 -26.15 13.49
CA ARG A 292 -19.26 -26.49 12.49
C ARG A 292 -19.11 -25.59 11.27
N ARG A 293 -19.48 -26.11 10.09
CA ARG A 293 -19.56 -25.31 8.85
C ARG A 293 -20.79 -24.42 8.93
N GLY A 294 -20.60 -23.12 8.82
CA GLY A 294 -21.67 -22.15 9.02
C GLY A 294 -22.37 -22.32 10.36
N GLY A 295 -23.61 -21.87 10.44
CA GLY A 295 -24.37 -21.87 11.69
C GLY A 295 -24.09 -20.65 12.58
N PRO A 296 -24.71 -20.61 13.77
CA PRO A 296 -24.74 -19.41 14.59
C PRO A 296 -23.36 -19.11 15.18
N ALA A 297 -23.00 -17.83 15.17
CA ALA A 297 -21.74 -17.35 15.70
C ALA A 297 -21.62 -17.59 17.22
N SER A 298 -22.75 -17.75 17.93
CA SER A 298 -22.77 -18.14 19.35
C SER A 298 -22.17 -19.52 19.63
N ALA A 299 -21.93 -20.35 18.60
CA ALA A 299 -21.26 -21.64 18.74
C ALA A 299 -19.74 -21.56 18.52
N TRP A 300 -19.20 -20.38 18.24
CA TRP A 300 -17.76 -20.20 18.03
C TRP A 300 -17.02 -20.20 19.37
N HIS A 301 -15.82 -20.74 19.35
CA HIS A 301 -14.89 -20.59 20.45
C HIS A 301 -14.06 -19.32 20.20
N VAL A 302 -14.06 -18.41 21.17
CA VAL A 302 -13.39 -17.11 21.10
C VAL A 302 -12.40 -17.02 22.26
N ALA A 303 -11.16 -16.66 21.97
CA ALA A 303 -10.10 -16.51 22.94
C ALA A 303 -9.25 -15.28 22.62
N ASP A 304 -8.65 -14.67 23.64
CA ASP A 304 -7.65 -13.63 23.42
C ASP A 304 -6.41 -14.26 22.75
N PRO A 305 -5.79 -13.60 21.75
CA PRO A 305 -4.64 -14.17 21.04
C PRO A 305 -3.37 -14.33 21.91
N VAL A 306 -3.28 -13.65 23.05
CA VAL A 306 -2.09 -13.60 23.90
C VAL A 306 -2.41 -13.97 25.36
N LEU A 307 -3.54 -13.52 25.88
CA LEU A 307 -3.91 -13.66 27.29
C LEU A 307 -4.72 -14.95 27.55
N PRO A 308 -4.50 -15.62 28.69
CA PRO A 308 -5.34 -16.73 29.12
C PRO A 308 -6.81 -16.31 29.33
N ALA A 309 -7.73 -17.24 29.11
CA ALA A 309 -9.18 -17.02 29.27
C ALA A 309 -9.60 -16.57 30.69
N ASP A 310 -8.78 -16.86 31.70
CA ASP A 310 -9.02 -16.45 33.09
C ASP A 310 -8.81 -14.95 33.32
N ILE A 311 -8.07 -14.29 32.42
CA ILE A 311 -7.76 -12.85 32.49
C ILE A 311 -8.72 -12.04 31.63
N VAL A 312 -9.01 -12.53 30.42
CA VAL A 312 -9.87 -11.86 29.45
C VAL A 312 -10.81 -12.88 28.81
N ALA A 313 -12.11 -12.68 29.02
CA ALA A 313 -13.16 -13.48 28.40
C ALA A 313 -13.92 -12.65 27.36
N PHE A 314 -14.35 -13.29 26.28
CA PHE A 314 -15.23 -12.66 25.31
C PHE A 314 -16.69 -12.81 25.77
N ASP A 315 -17.32 -11.69 26.10
CA ASP A 315 -18.74 -11.65 26.46
C ASP A 315 -19.59 -11.26 25.23
N GLY A 316 -20.55 -12.10 24.87
CA GLY A 316 -21.53 -11.81 23.82
C GLY A 316 -21.48 -12.76 22.62
N VAL A 317 -22.07 -12.34 21.50
CA VAL A 317 -22.11 -13.12 20.25
C VAL A 317 -21.08 -12.54 19.28
N PRO A 318 -20.13 -13.35 18.78
CA PRO A 318 -19.05 -12.82 17.95
C PRO A 318 -19.60 -12.35 16.59
N VAL A 319 -19.40 -11.08 16.27
CA VAL A 319 -19.73 -10.49 14.97
C VAL A 319 -18.46 -9.92 14.35
N PRO A 320 -17.87 -10.57 13.35
CA PRO A 320 -16.66 -10.05 12.69
C PRO A 320 -16.87 -8.72 11.98
N VAL A 321 -15.89 -7.83 12.08
CA VAL A 321 -15.83 -6.51 11.41
C VAL A 321 -14.69 -6.48 10.40
N LEU A 322 -15.02 -6.68 9.14
CA LEU A 322 -14.06 -6.89 8.06
C LEU A 322 -13.75 -5.58 7.35
N ALA A 323 -12.47 -5.34 7.04
CA ALA A 323 -12.12 -4.39 5.99
C ALA A 323 -12.54 -4.96 4.61
N PRO A 324 -12.84 -4.12 3.61
CA PRO A 324 -13.19 -4.55 2.25
C PRO A 324 -11.95 -5.04 1.46
N GLU A 325 -11.16 -5.91 2.08
CA GLU A 325 -9.88 -6.44 1.60
C GLU A 325 -9.93 -7.96 1.48
N SER A 326 -9.18 -8.51 0.53
CA SER A 326 -9.17 -9.95 0.24
C SER A 326 -8.70 -10.81 1.43
N THR A 327 -7.75 -10.29 2.22
CA THR A 327 -7.20 -10.97 3.41
C THR A 327 -8.23 -11.09 4.53
N ALA A 328 -8.89 -9.98 4.89
CA ALA A 328 -9.93 -9.94 5.93
C ALA A 328 -11.12 -10.82 5.55
N VAL A 329 -11.64 -10.66 4.33
CA VAL A 329 -12.75 -11.48 3.81
C VAL A 329 -12.37 -12.96 3.73
N GLY A 330 -11.14 -13.27 3.29
CA GLY A 330 -10.65 -14.64 3.13
C GLY A 330 -10.46 -15.39 4.45
N ARG A 331 -9.92 -14.73 5.49
CA ARG A 331 -9.80 -15.30 6.84
C ARG A 331 -11.17 -15.66 7.40
N TRP A 332 -12.11 -14.72 7.33
CA TRP A 332 -13.48 -14.96 7.79
C TRP A 332 -14.18 -16.05 6.97
N ALA A 333 -14.09 -16.02 5.64
CA ALA A 333 -14.67 -17.05 4.77
C ALA A 333 -14.13 -18.45 5.08
N SER A 334 -12.84 -18.56 5.42
CA SER A 334 -12.21 -19.82 5.81
C SER A 334 -12.74 -20.35 7.14
N VAL A 335 -12.90 -19.48 8.15
CA VAL A 335 -13.55 -19.84 9.42
C VAL A 335 -14.97 -20.32 9.18
N VAL A 336 -15.77 -19.60 8.39
CA VAL A 336 -17.18 -19.99 8.14
C VAL A 336 -17.27 -21.34 7.39
N ALA A 337 -16.37 -21.61 6.44
CA ALA A 337 -16.44 -22.80 5.58
C ALA A 337 -15.87 -24.09 6.19
N SER A 338 -14.93 -23.99 7.15
CA SER A 338 -14.09 -25.10 7.58
C SER A 338 -14.16 -25.32 9.09
N PRO A 339 -14.71 -26.45 9.57
CA PRO A 339 -14.69 -26.79 10.99
C PRO A 339 -13.25 -27.01 11.45
N GLY A 340 -12.92 -26.50 12.64
CA GLY A 340 -11.57 -26.59 13.21
C GLY A 340 -10.60 -25.52 12.69
N THR A 341 -10.99 -24.69 11.72
CA THR A 341 -10.17 -23.56 11.29
C THR A 341 -10.15 -22.49 12.37
N THR A 342 -8.93 -22.07 12.72
CA THR A 342 -8.67 -20.98 13.67
C THR A 342 -8.13 -19.77 12.91
N ALA A 343 -8.63 -18.57 13.20
CA ALA A 343 -8.11 -17.33 12.64
C ALA A 343 -8.26 -16.18 13.65
N VAL A 344 -7.37 -15.19 13.56
CA VAL A 344 -7.56 -13.92 14.27
C VAL A 344 -8.49 -13.03 13.45
N LEU A 345 -9.62 -12.66 14.04
CA LEU A 345 -10.61 -11.76 13.45
C LEU A 345 -10.90 -10.57 14.37
N PRO A 346 -11.05 -9.35 13.83
CA PRO A 346 -11.67 -8.24 14.54
C PRO A 346 -13.14 -8.57 14.83
N LEU A 347 -13.52 -8.70 16.08
CA LEU A 347 -14.91 -8.89 16.52
C LEU A 347 -15.48 -7.59 17.09
N LEU A 348 -16.77 -7.37 16.82
CA LEU A 348 -17.54 -6.25 17.36
C LEU A 348 -17.43 -6.23 18.90
N ALA A 349 -16.98 -5.11 19.44
CA ALA A 349 -16.82 -4.92 20.88
C ALA A 349 -17.95 -4.04 21.43
N ASP A 350 -18.35 -4.31 22.67
CA ASP A 350 -19.35 -3.49 23.36
C ASP A 350 -18.72 -2.15 23.77
N SER A 351 -19.38 -1.05 23.40
CA SER A 351 -18.97 0.29 23.80
C SER A 351 -19.39 0.53 25.26
N GLY A 352 -18.75 -0.16 26.21
CA GLY A 352 -19.05 -0.08 27.65
C GLY A 352 -18.95 1.33 28.25
N THR A 353 -18.53 2.34 27.48
CA THR A 353 -18.73 3.76 27.77
C THR A 353 -18.81 4.51 26.45
N PRO A 354 -19.86 5.31 26.18
CA PRO A 354 -19.94 6.07 24.93
C PRO A 354 -18.77 7.07 24.89
N PRO A 355 -17.95 7.06 23.83
CA PRO A 355 -16.93 8.08 23.63
C PRO A 355 -17.52 9.48 23.66
N SER A 356 -16.73 10.44 24.14
CA SER A 356 -16.90 11.85 23.79
C SER A 356 -17.09 11.98 22.28
N ARG A 357 -18.32 12.33 21.88
CA ARG A 357 -18.86 12.37 20.51
C ARG A 357 -17.88 12.94 19.47
N PRO A 358 -17.30 12.13 18.56
CA PRO A 358 -16.39 12.69 17.56
C PRO A 358 -17.07 13.11 16.24
N TYR A 359 -18.24 12.58 15.86
CA TYR A 359 -18.71 12.76 14.45
C TYR A 359 -20.19 13.05 14.17
N ALA A 360 -21.10 13.20 15.14
CA ALA A 360 -22.46 13.67 14.81
C ALA A 360 -23.24 14.20 16.02
N HIS A 361 -23.14 15.51 16.27
CA HIS A 361 -24.25 16.37 16.72
C HIS A 361 -23.82 17.84 16.57
N THR A 362 -23.49 18.25 15.34
CA THR A 362 -23.35 19.67 14.96
C THR A 362 -24.72 20.19 14.54
N ARG A 363 -25.60 20.38 15.52
CA ARG A 363 -26.73 21.31 15.37
C ARG A 363 -26.70 22.19 16.61
N GLN A 364 -26.29 23.45 16.41
CA GLN A 364 -26.16 24.54 17.40
C GLN A 364 -24.74 24.84 17.93
N SER A 365 -23.80 25.18 17.04
CA SER A 365 -22.65 25.99 17.45
C SER A 365 -22.20 26.93 16.34
N ASN A 366 -21.64 28.07 16.74
CA ASN A 366 -21.01 29.07 15.87
C ASN A 366 -20.12 28.40 14.80
N THR A 367 -20.27 28.81 13.53
CA THR A 367 -19.52 28.29 12.38
C THR A 367 -18.01 28.28 12.61
N ARG A 368 -17.47 29.35 13.22
CA ARG A 368 -16.04 29.48 13.51
C ARG A 368 -15.57 28.41 14.49
N GLU A 369 -16.41 28.07 15.47
CA GLU A 369 -16.13 27.02 16.44
C GLU A 369 -16.20 25.63 15.79
N ALA A 370 -17.11 25.43 14.84
CA ALA A 370 -17.19 24.20 14.05
C ALA A 370 -15.93 23.99 13.19
N VAL A 371 -15.42 25.04 12.54
CA VAL A 371 -14.17 24.98 11.76
C VAL A 371 -12.95 24.73 12.65
N LEU A 372 -12.87 25.36 13.82
CA LEU A 372 -11.80 25.10 14.79
C LEU A 372 -11.85 23.65 15.31
N ARG A 373 -13.03 23.14 15.65
CA ARG A 373 -13.21 21.74 16.06
C ARG A 373 -12.80 20.78 14.94
N PHE A 374 -13.22 21.06 13.71
CA PHE A 374 -12.79 20.28 12.56
C PHE A 374 -11.26 20.32 12.39
N ARG A 375 -10.62 21.49 12.48
CA ARG A 375 -9.15 21.64 12.41
C ARG A 375 -8.43 20.81 13.49
N HIS A 376 -8.99 20.71 14.68
CA HIS A 376 -8.40 19.93 15.78
C HIS A 376 -8.61 18.42 15.63
N ALA A 377 -9.66 17.98 14.95
CA ALA A 377 -10.03 16.57 14.80
C ALA A 377 -9.60 15.93 13.47
N ALA A 378 -9.53 16.72 12.40
CA ALA A 378 -9.21 16.25 11.05
C ALA A 378 -7.70 16.16 10.84
N SER A 379 -7.29 15.21 9.99
CA SER A 379 -5.91 15.14 9.53
C SER A 379 -5.53 16.39 8.72
N PRO A 380 -4.23 16.75 8.65
CA PRO A 380 -3.79 17.88 7.82
C PRO A 380 -4.16 17.72 6.33
N ALA A 381 -4.15 16.48 5.83
CA ALA A 381 -4.57 16.15 4.48
C ALA A 381 -6.08 16.39 4.26
N ALA A 382 -6.93 15.94 5.19
CA ALA A 382 -8.37 16.22 5.13
C ALA A 382 -8.68 17.72 5.27
N TYR A 383 -7.94 18.45 6.10
CA TYR A 383 -8.11 19.90 6.25
C TYR A 383 -7.73 20.65 4.96
N ARG A 384 -6.63 20.26 4.31
CA ARG A 384 -6.23 20.78 2.98
C ARG A 384 -7.26 20.43 1.90
N LEU A 385 -7.77 19.20 1.89
CA LEU A 385 -8.84 18.78 0.99
C LEU A 385 -10.11 19.62 1.19
N ALA A 386 -10.50 19.90 2.43
CA ALA A 386 -11.64 20.76 2.74
C ALA A 386 -11.49 22.15 2.12
N ALA A 387 -10.29 22.72 2.06
CA ALA A 387 -10.03 23.99 1.40
C ALA A 387 -10.20 23.93 -0.13
N HIS A 388 -9.69 22.87 -0.76
CA HIS A 388 -9.89 22.63 -2.20
C HIS A 388 -11.36 22.38 -2.55
N LEU A 389 -12.10 21.66 -1.69
CA LEU A 389 -13.54 21.47 -1.84
C LEU A 389 -14.31 22.78 -1.63
N ALA A 390 -13.94 23.58 -0.63
CA ALA A 390 -14.57 24.88 -0.34
C ALA A 390 -14.40 25.88 -1.49
N ALA A 391 -13.33 25.77 -2.27
CA ALA A 391 -13.13 26.58 -3.46
C ALA A 391 -14.20 26.30 -4.52
N VAL A 392 -14.51 25.03 -4.79
CA VAL A 392 -15.35 24.62 -5.93
C VAL A 392 -16.81 24.30 -5.50
N ALA A 393 -17.16 24.45 -4.22
CA ALA A 393 -18.52 24.23 -3.72
C ALA A 393 -19.53 25.31 -4.18
N PRO A 394 -20.84 24.99 -4.35
CA PRO A 394 -21.51 23.71 -4.05
C PRO A 394 -21.22 22.59 -5.07
N MET A 395 -21.14 21.34 -4.59
CA MET A 395 -20.84 20.18 -5.46
C MET A 395 -21.45 18.86 -4.96
N SER A 396 -21.61 17.89 -5.87
CA SER A 396 -22.02 16.52 -5.56
C SER A 396 -20.84 15.63 -5.15
N VAL A 397 -21.09 14.47 -4.54
CA VAL A 397 -20.04 13.51 -4.13
C VAL A 397 -19.12 13.07 -5.30
N PRO A 398 -19.63 12.76 -6.51
CA PRO A 398 -18.75 12.48 -7.65
C PRO A 398 -17.81 13.64 -8.02
N ALA A 399 -18.26 14.89 -7.88
CA ALA A 399 -17.42 16.06 -8.09
C ALA A 399 -16.36 16.21 -6.99
N MET A 400 -16.68 15.88 -5.73
CA MET A 400 -15.68 15.84 -4.66
C MET A 400 -14.59 14.79 -4.93
N ARG A 401 -14.96 13.63 -5.51
CA ARG A 401 -14.01 12.58 -5.91
C ARG A 401 -13.09 13.03 -7.04
N LEU A 402 -13.55 13.89 -7.95
CA LEU A 402 -12.67 14.52 -8.94
C LEU A 402 -11.64 15.45 -8.29
N VAL A 403 -12.08 16.29 -7.36
CA VAL A 403 -11.17 17.19 -6.62
C VAL A 403 -10.13 16.36 -5.84
N GLN A 404 -10.57 15.29 -5.18
CA GLN A 404 -9.70 14.34 -4.52
C GLN A 404 -8.67 13.74 -5.49
N ALA A 405 -9.11 13.26 -6.67
CA ALA A 405 -8.23 12.66 -7.66
C ALA A 405 -7.22 13.66 -8.25
N ALA A 406 -7.59 14.92 -8.41
CA ALA A 406 -6.72 15.99 -8.90
C ALA A 406 -5.58 16.33 -7.92
N LEU A 407 -5.76 16.09 -6.62
CA LEU A 407 -4.75 16.31 -5.58
C LEU A 407 -3.72 15.17 -5.48
N GLY A 408 -3.91 14.08 -6.23
CA GLY A 408 -2.95 12.99 -6.35
C GLY A 408 -3.20 11.81 -5.39
N PRO A 409 -2.35 10.76 -5.46
CA PRO A 409 -2.58 9.47 -4.81
C PRO A 409 -2.43 9.49 -3.27
N THR A 410 -1.86 10.55 -2.70
CA THR A 410 -1.78 10.75 -1.24
C THR A 410 -3.14 11.07 -0.61
N MET A 411 -4.13 11.48 -1.40
CA MET A 411 -5.49 11.79 -0.96
C MET A 411 -6.43 10.59 -1.20
N ASP A 412 -6.55 9.71 -0.21
CA ASP A 412 -7.50 8.60 -0.25
C ASP A 412 -8.97 8.98 0.12
N ALA A 413 -9.89 8.03 -0.04
CA ALA A 413 -11.31 8.23 0.27
C ALA A 413 -11.59 8.44 1.77
N GLY A 414 -10.65 8.04 2.65
CA GLY A 414 -10.71 8.31 4.09
C GLY A 414 -10.59 9.79 4.40
N HIS A 415 -9.70 10.52 3.71
CA HIS A 415 -9.61 11.97 3.87
C HIS A 415 -10.90 12.69 3.45
N LEU A 416 -11.54 12.24 2.36
CA LEU A 416 -12.84 12.77 1.96
C LEU A 416 -13.93 12.46 2.99
N ALA A 417 -13.89 11.26 3.58
CA ALA A 417 -14.79 10.89 4.67
C ALA A 417 -14.57 11.73 5.94
N GLU A 418 -13.33 12.06 6.31
CA GLU A 418 -13.06 12.97 7.44
C GLU A 418 -13.73 14.34 7.23
N VAL A 419 -13.65 14.92 6.02
CA VAL A 419 -14.31 16.19 5.70
C VAL A 419 -15.83 16.09 5.81
N PHE A 420 -16.41 15.03 5.23
CA PHE A 420 -17.85 14.84 5.19
C PHE A 420 -18.43 14.55 6.58
N LEU A 421 -17.75 13.73 7.37
CA LEU A 421 -18.14 13.40 8.74
C LEU A 421 -17.87 14.54 9.72
N GLY A 422 -16.89 15.41 9.42
CA GLY A 422 -16.56 16.60 10.21
C GLY A 422 -17.71 17.62 10.34
N GLY A 423 -18.77 17.46 9.55
CA GLY A 423 -20.02 18.22 9.69
C GLY A 423 -19.92 19.68 9.22
N LEU A 424 -18.88 20.01 8.43
CA LEU A 424 -18.73 21.34 7.82
C LEU A 424 -19.57 21.51 6.56
N MET A 425 -19.93 20.41 5.89
CA MET A 425 -20.73 20.42 4.68
C MET A 425 -22.21 20.21 4.99
N GLN A 426 -23.07 20.96 4.32
CA GLN A 426 -24.52 20.90 4.44
C GLN A 426 -25.13 20.62 3.07
N SER A 427 -26.21 19.84 3.03
CA SER A 427 -26.94 19.65 1.78
C SER A 427 -27.67 20.93 1.39
N THR A 428 -27.59 21.29 0.11
CA THR A 428 -28.22 22.50 -0.44
C THR A 428 -29.59 22.26 -1.05
N ASP A 429 -30.00 21.00 -1.22
CA ASP A 429 -31.24 20.68 -1.91
C ASP A 429 -32.46 20.85 -0.99
N PRO A 430 -33.53 21.53 -1.44
CA PRO A 430 -34.80 21.58 -0.71
C PRO A 430 -35.36 20.16 -0.50
N ALA A 431 -36.03 19.94 0.64
CA ALA A 431 -36.57 18.62 1.02
C ALA A 431 -37.52 17.99 -0.01
N ASP A 432 -38.08 18.78 -0.94
CA ASP A 432 -39.06 18.38 -1.95
C ASP A 432 -38.48 18.13 -3.35
N PHE A 433 -37.15 18.21 -3.55
CA PHE A 433 -36.52 17.98 -4.86
C PHE A 433 -36.24 16.49 -5.12
N ALA A 434 -36.87 15.95 -6.17
CA ALA A 434 -36.77 14.54 -6.58
C ALA A 434 -35.49 14.22 -7.40
N LEU A 435 -34.31 14.62 -6.92
CA LEU A 435 -33.04 14.13 -7.46
C LEU A 435 -32.66 12.81 -6.75
N PRO A 436 -32.13 11.81 -7.48
CA PRO A 436 -31.57 10.62 -6.83
C PRO A 436 -30.52 11.02 -5.79
N VAL A 437 -30.52 10.37 -4.61
CA VAL A 437 -29.73 10.78 -3.42
C VAL A 437 -28.23 11.01 -3.72
N ARG A 438 -27.66 10.30 -4.70
CA ARG A 438 -26.27 10.44 -5.18
C ARG A 438 -25.93 11.77 -5.86
N HIS A 439 -26.93 12.51 -6.33
CA HIS A 439 -26.78 13.79 -7.00
C HIS A 439 -27.01 14.97 -6.06
N ARG A 440 -27.21 14.69 -4.78
CA ARG A 440 -27.42 15.72 -3.77
C ARG A 440 -26.21 16.65 -3.70
N ALA A 441 -26.45 17.95 -3.81
CA ALA A 441 -25.40 18.96 -3.72
C ALA A 441 -25.11 19.29 -2.26
N PHE A 442 -23.83 19.53 -1.98
CA PHE A 442 -23.34 19.89 -0.66
C PHE A 442 -22.47 21.14 -0.74
N ASP A 443 -22.58 22.00 0.26
CA ASP A 443 -21.86 23.26 0.36
C ASP A 443 -21.37 23.53 1.79
N PHE A 444 -20.42 24.44 1.91
CA PHE A 444 -19.97 25.04 3.15
C PHE A 444 -20.74 26.33 3.41
N SER A 445 -21.00 26.66 4.67
CA SER A 445 -21.44 28.02 5.04
C SER A 445 -20.40 29.06 4.62
N GLU A 446 -20.82 30.26 4.22
CA GLU A 446 -19.90 31.36 3.80
C GLU A 446 -18.76 31.61 4.79
N GLU A 447 -19.05 31.70 6.09
CA GLU A 447 -18.01 31.91 7.12
C GLU A 447 -16.98 30.77 7.19
N ALA A 448 -17.41 29.52 7.02
CA ALA A 448 -16.49 28.38 7.00
C ALA A 448 -15.64 28.37 5.74
N ARG A 449 -16.23 28.75 4.60
CA ARG A 449 -15.54 28.86 3.31
C ARG A 449 -14.41 29.87 3.39
N ASP A 450 -14.65 31.06 3.91
CA ASP A 450 -13.63 32.11 4.04
C ASP A 450 -12.44 31.66 4.90
N ILE A 451 -12.71 30.96 6.01
CA ILE A 451 -11.66 30.43 6.87
C ILE A 451 -10.85 29.36 6.14
N LEU A 452 -11.52 28.43 5.43
CA LEU A 452 -10.87 27.32 4.72
C LEU A 452 -10.05 27.79 3.52
N LEU A 453 -10.52 28.78 2.76
CA LEU A 453 -9.79 29.33 1.61
C LEU A 453 -8.46 29.99 2.02
N GLY A 454 -8.37 30.53 3.23
CA GLY A 454 -7.13 31.08 3.79
C GLY A 454 -6.08 30.04 4.21
N THR A 455 -6.38 28.74 4.12
CA THR A 455 -5.49 27.67 4.62
C THR A 455 -4.50 27.14 3.59
N VAL A 456 -4.75 27.39 2.30
CA VAL A 456 -3.95 26.89 1.17
C VAL A 456 -3.55 28.07 0.28
N PRO A 457 -2.31 28.10 -0.26
CA PRO A 457 -1.90 29.16 -1.17
C PRO A 457 -2.81 29.25 -2.42
N ALA A 458 -3.15 30.48 -2.84
CA ALA A 458 -4.05 30.70 -3.97
C ALA A 458 -3.54 30.07 -5.29
N HIS A 459 -2.22 29.99 -5.50
CA HIS A 459 -1.64 29.33 -6.68
C HIS A 459 -1.97 27.83 -6.74
N GLU A 460 -2.11 27.19 -5.57
CA GLU A 460 -2.39 25.76 -5.47
C GLU A 460 -3.87 25.49 -5.76
N LEU A 461 -4.77 26.32 -5.24
CA LEU A 461 -6.20 26.28 -5.57
C LEU A 461 -6.43 26.47 -7.08
N LEU A 462 -5.69 27.39 -7.70
CA LEU A 462 -5.72 27.60 -9.16
C LEU A 462 -5.20 26.38 -9.93
N HIS A 463 -4.12 25.76 -9.48
CA HIS A 463 -3.56 24.57 -10.12
C HIS A 463 -4.52 23.38 -10.07
N THR A 464 -5.10 23.10 -8.90
CA THR A 464 -6.10 22.03 -8.72
C THR A 464 -7.31 22.29 -9.62
N THR A 465 -7.79 23.54 -9.68
CA THR A 465 -8.90 23.91 -10.57
C THR A 465 -8.55 23.65 -12.02
N ARG A 466 -7.42 24.15 -12.52
CA ARG A 466 -7.00 23.95 -13.92
C ARG A 466 -6.92 22.47 -14.26
N THR A 467 -6.40 21.66 -13.35
CA THR A 467 -6.32 20.21 -13.50
C THR A 467 -7.71 19.58 -13.63
N ILE A 468 -8.68 20.01 -12.81
CA ILE A 468 -10.08 19.57 -12.90
C ILE A 468 -10.70 20.01 -14.23
N THR A 469 -10.52 21.26 -14.63
CA THR A 469 -11.02 21.81 -15.91
C THR A 469 -10.43 21.08 -17.11
N ASP A 470 -9.12 20.76 -17.10
CA ASP A 470 -8.44 20.00 -18.15
C ASP A 470 -8.89 18.54 -18.20
N GLN A 471 -9.20 17.93 -17.05
CA GLN A 471 -9.79 16.59 -16.99
C GLN A 471 -11.21 16.59 -17.55
N LEU A 472 -12.04 17.56 -17.15
CA LEU A 472 -13.41 17.70 -17.64
C LEU A 472 -13.45 18.04 -19.14
N GLY A 473 -12.55 18.90 -19.62
CA GLY A 473 -12.42 19.25 -21.05
C GLY A 473 -12.05 18.06 -21.93
N ARG A 474 -11.23 17.12 -21.42
CA ARG A 474 -10.92 15.85 -22.12
C ARG A 474 -12.10 14.87 -22.16
N LEU A 475 -13.09 15.06 -21.29
CA LEU A 475 -14.25 14.18 -21.14
C LEU A 475 -15.51 14.74 -21.80
N ALA A 476 -15.53 16.03 -22.11
CA ALA A 476 -16.59 16.69 -22.87
C ALA A 476 -16.70 16.10 -24.30
N GLY A 477 -17.91 15.68 -24.68
CA GLY A 477 -18.23 15.23 -26.04
C GLY A 477 -18.21 13.71 -26.31
N ARG A 478 -18.08 12.87 -25.28
CA ARG A 478 -18.12 11.39 -25.44
C ARG A 478 -19.06 10.73 -24.42
N SER A 479 -20.27 10.37 -24.87
CA SER A 479 -21.22 9.43 -24.25
C SER A 479 -22.30 10.01 -23.30
N PRO A 480 -23.57 9.52 -23.34
CA PRO A 480 -24.68 10.00 -22.53
C PRO A 480 -24.69 9.40 -21.10
N ASP A 481 -25.46 9.99 -20.19
CA ASP A 481 -25.75 9.60 -18.79
C ASP A 481 -24.82 10.09 -17.67
N PHE A 482 -24.58 11.41 -17.60
CA PHE A 482 -24.13 12.06 -16.36
C PHE A 482 -24.38 13.58 -16.37
N PRO A 483 -25.13 14.16 -15.42
CA PRO A 483 -25.17 15.59 -15.25
C PRO A 483 -24.18 16.04 -14.16
N ALA A 484 -22.92 16.29 -14.53
CA ALA A 484 -22.19 17.41 -13.96
C ALA A 484 -22.20 18.48 -15.03
N TRP A 485 -22.92 19.55 -14.74
CA TRP A 485 -23.20 20.60 -15.67
C TRP A 485 -21.99 21.54 -15.75
N LEU A 486 -21.23 21.50 -16.86
CA LEU A 486 -20.36 22.62 -17.24
C LEU A 486 -21.12 23.56 -18.16
N SER A 487 -21.07 24.86 -17.87
CA SER A 487 -21.48 25.89 -18.81
C SER A 487 -20.63 25.80 -20.08
N HIS A 488 -21.28 25.55 -21.23
CA HIS A 488 -20.64 25.50 -22.56
C HIS A 488 -21.47 26.34 -23.53
N PRO A 489 -20.86 27.28 -24.29
CA PRO A 489 -21.59 28.21 -25.16
C PRO A 489 -22.51 27.51 -26.19
N ASP A 490 -22.14 26.30 -26.64
CA ASP A 490 -22.91 25.51 -27.62
C ASP A 490 -23.57 24.22 -27.05
N GLY A 491 -23.81 24.14 -25.74
CA GLY A 491 -24.40 22.93 -25.11
C GLY A 491 -25.87 22.68 -25.51
N PRO A 492 -26.36 21.42 -25.58
CA PRO A 492 -27.72 21.12 -26.02
C PRO A 492 -28.81 21.26 -24.93
N GLU A 493 -28.44 21.38 -23.65
CA GLU A 493 -29.39 21.40 -22.52
C GLU A 493 -29.35 22.74 -21.75
N ARG A 494 -30.52 23.18 -21.28
CA ARG A 494 -30.75 24.49 -20.63
C ARG A 494 -30.65 24.37 -19.11
N LEU A 495 -29.85 25.21 -18.45
CA LEU A 495 -29.66 25.20 -17.00
C LEU A 495 -30.32 26.41 -16.33
N ASN A 496 -30.94 26.19 -15.17
CA ASN A 496 -31.45 27.26 -14.30
C ASN A 496 -30.30 27.95 -13.54
N ASP A 497 -30.52 29.24 -13.24
CA ASP A 497 -29.55 30.24 -12.75
C ASP A 497 -28.87 29.95 -11.39
N GLU A 498 -29.18 28.82 -10.75
CA GLU A 498 -28.56 28.39 -9.48
C GLU A 498 -27.44 27.34 -9.66
N SER A 499 -27.32 26.75 -10.85
CA SER A 499 -26.37 25.66 -11.15
C SER A 499 -25.17 26.18 -11.94
N HIS A 500 -24.28 26.96 -11.30
CA HIS A 500 -23.09 27.58 -11.93
C HIS A 500 -21.76 27.10 -11.29
N PRO A 501 -21.16 25.96 -11.69
CA PRO A 501 -20.16 25.28 -10.84
C PRO A 501 -18.68 25.62 -11.09
N ILE A 502 -18.27 26.29 -12.18
CA ILE A 502 -16.83 26.55 -12.46
C ILE A 502 -16.52 28.01 -12.86
N SER A 503 -17.41 28.71 -13.58
CA SER A 503 -17.20 30.11 -13.99
C SER A 503 -17.18 31.12 -12.82
N ARG A 504 -17.88 30.82 -11.71
CA ARG A 504 -17.82 31.62 -10.47
C ARG A 504 -16.47 31.57 -9.78
N LEU A 505 -15.66 30.55 -10.07
CA LEU A 505 -14.38 30.34 -9.41
C LEU A 505 -13.33 31.35 -9.86
N ASP A 506 -13.27 31.68 -11.16
CA ASP A 506 -12.37 32.72 -11.69
C ASP A 506 -12.66 34.07 -11.03
N ASN A 507 -13.92 34.46 -10.91
CA ASN A 507 -14.29 35.73 -10.27
C ASN A 507 -14.00 35.76 -8.76
N ARG A 508 -14.15 34.64 -8.04
CA ARG A 508 -13.89 34.56 -6.59
C ARG A 508 -12.39 34.48 -6.28
N LEU A 509 -11.62 33.69 -7.02
CA LEU A 509 -10.16 33.65 -6.91
C LEU A 509 -9.54 34.99 -7.32
N MET A 510 -10.08 35.67 -8.33
CA MET A 510 -9.67 37.04 -8.68
C MET A 510 -9.92 38.02 -7.53
N LYS A 511 -11.06 37.93 -6.85
CA LYS A 511 -11.37 38.76 -5.66
C LYS A 511 -10.41 38.49 -4.49
N LEU A 512 -10.03 37.23 -4.27
CA LEU A 512 -9.08 36.79 -3.24
C LEU A 512 -7.62 37.20 -3.57
N LEU A 513 -7.29 37.32 -4.85
CA LEU A 513 -6.01 37.81 -5.37
C LEU A 513 -5.95 39.35 -5.49
N GLY A 514 -7.01 40.06 -5.09
CA GLY A 514 -7.09 41.52 -5.18
C GLY A 514 -7.21 42.06 -6.63
N VAL A 515 -7.56 41.20 -7.59
CA VAL A 515 -7.73 41.55 -9.00
C VAL A 515 -9.20 41.88 -9.26
N GLN A 516 -9.50 43.11 -9.69
CA GLN A 516 -10.84 43.50 -10.15
C GLN A 516 -11.17 42.75 -11.46
N PRO A 517 -12.32 42.06 -11.57
CA PRO A 517 -12.71 41.43 -12.81
C PRO A 517 -12.92 42.50 -13.89
N PRO A 518 -12.51 42.26 -15.15
CA PRO A 518 -12.82 43.18 -16.24
C PRO A 518 -14.34 43.28 -16.39
N ALA A 519 -14.88 44.50 -16.37
CA ALA A 519 -16.28 44.74 -16.67
C ALA A 519 -16.63 44.08 -18.01
N ALA A 520 -17.66 43.22 -18.01
CA ALA A 520 -18.13 42.53 -19.19
C ALA A 520 -18.33 43.54 -20.33
N ARG A 521 -17.51 43.44 -21.38
CA ARG A 521 -17.74 44.17 -22.62
C ARG A 521 -18.97 43.55 -23.27
N THR A 522 -20.06 44.30 -23.30
CA THR A 522 -21.14 44.10 -24.26
C THR A 522 -20.55 44.15 -25.66
N GLU A 523 -20.50 43.00 -26.33
CA GLU A 523 -20.28 42.92 -27.77
C GLU A 523 -21.51 43.50 -28.46
N ASP A 524 -21.32 44.66 -29.08
CA ASP A 524 -22.15 45.10 -30.19
C ASP A 524 -21.22 45.54 -31.33
N ALA A 525 -21.60 45.15 -32.54
CA ALA A 525 -21.10 45.54 -33.85
C ALA A 525 -19.88 44.78 -34.44
N PHE A 526 -20.24 43.76 -35.23
CA PHE A 526 -19.55 43.32 -36.44
C PHE A 526 -19.14 44.50 -37.37
N GLY A 527 -17.95 44.41 -37.97
CA GLY A 527 -17.67 45.12 -39.24
C GLY A 527 -16.20 45.34 -39.62
N ASN A 528 -15.71 44.50 -40.54
CA ASN A 528 -14.65 44.73 -41.53
C ASN A 528 -13.16 44.70 -41.13
N GLU A 529 -12.48 43.62 -41.56
CA GLU A 529 -11.15 43.67 -42.20
C GLU A 529 -11.27 44.22 -43.65
N PRO A 530 -10.18 44.50 -44.44
CA PRO A 530 -8.73 44.32 -44.19
C PRO A 530 -7.86 45.55 -44.60
N GLN A 531 -6.54 45.54 -44.29
CA GLN A 531 -5.44 45.68 -45.28
C GLN A 531 -4.03 45.84 -44.68
N ARG A 532 -3.04 45.31 -45.41
CA ARG A 532 -1.61 45.15 -45.07
C ARG A 532 -0.76 46.40 -45.39
N ARG A 533 0.12 46.79 -44.44
CA ARG A 533 1.52 47.35 -44.53
C ARG A 533 1.77 48.62 -45.39
N PRO A 534 2.81 49.48 -45.11
CA PRO A 534 4.14 49.13 -44.60
C PRO A 534 4.84 50.14 -43.63
N ILE A 535 6.08 49.77 -43.32
CA ILE A 535 7.12 50.31 -42.43
C ILE A 535 7.50 51.78 -42.72
N GLY A 536 7.73 52.58 -41.66
CA GLY A 536 8.35 53.91 -41.71
C GLY A 536 8.94 54.35 -40.37
N ARG A 537 10.23 54.70 -40.40
CA ARG A 537 11.16 55.07 -39.31
C ARG A 537 10.68 56.19 -38.36
N GLN A 538 11.05 56.10 -37.07
CA GLN A 538 11.46 57.27 -36.28
C GLN A 538 12.39 56.87 -35.12
N GLU A 539 13.53 57.55 -35.06
CA GLU A 539 14.61 57.49 -34.06
C GLU A 539 14.37 58.46 -32.87
N PRO A 540 15.16 58.40 -31.78
CA PRO A 540 14.73 58.66 -30.40
C PRO A 540 15.26 59.97 -29.78
N SER A 541 14.66 60.40 -28.66
CA SER A 541 15.27 61.20 -27.57
C SER A 541 14.25 61.57 -26.47
N PRO A 542 14.65 61.96 -25.25
CA PRO A 542 15.71 61.41 -24.40
C PRO A 542 15.26 61.23 -22.92
N LEU A 543 16.05 60.49 -22.13
CA LEU A 543 15.96 60.39 -20.67
C LEU A 543 16.41 61.69 -19.97
N PRO A 544 15.89 61.99 -18.76
CA PRO A 544 16.63 62.78 -17.78
C PRO A 544 16.99 61.96 -16.53
N GLU A 545 18.23 62.15 -16.09
CA GLU A 545 18.83 61.62 -14.85
C GLU A 545 19.07 62.81 -13.86
N PRO A 546 19.64 62.62 -12.65
CA PRO A 546 18.97 62.81 -11.36
C PRO A 546 19.43 64.06 -10.58
N VAL A 547 18.65 64.46 -9.54
CA VAL A 547 19.06 65.47 -8.55
C VAL A 547 18.65 65.05 -7.14
N LEU A 548 19.64 64.92 -6.25
CA LEU A 548 19.53 64.94 -4.77
C LEU A 548 19.61 66.40 -4.29
N PRO A 549 19.00 66.81 -3.15
CA PRO A 549 19.72 66.69 -1.86
C PRO A 549 18.89 66.63 -0.54
N SER A 550 19.60 66.21 0.52
CA SER A 550 19.63 66.71 1.93
C SER A 550 18.55 66.40 3.00
N THR A 551 18.98 65.63 4.02
CA THR A 551 18.92 65.81 5.49
C THR A 551 17.72 66.48 6.18
N ASN A 552 16.97 65.77 7.05
CA ASN A 552 17.07 65.77 8.54
C ASN A 552 15.86 65.11 9.25
N ARG A 553 16.20 64.54 10.41
CA ARG A 553 15.47 64.08 11.61
C ARG A 553 14.05 64.59 11.96
N GLU A 554 13.38 63.71 12.74
CA GLU A 554 12.31 63.88 13.75
C GLU A 554 10.84 63.92 13.28
N GLU A 555 10.05 62.89 13.63
CA GLU A 555 8.98 62.92 14.66
C GLU A 555 8.08 61.65 14.61
N HIS A 556 7.74 61.14 15.80
CA HIS A 556 6.85 60.00 16.06
C HIS A 556 5.41 60.51 16.30
N PRO A 557 4.33 59.81 15.87
CA PRO A 557 2.98 60.03 16.39
C PRO A 557 2.51 58.92 17.37
N PRO A 558 1.45 59.18 18.18
CA PRO A 558 1.34 58.69 19.54
C PRO A 558 0.34 57.53 19.76
N ALA A 559 0.44 56.89 20.94
CA ALA A 559 -0.40 55.78 21.41
C ALA A 559 -1.71 56.23 22.11
N PRO A 560 -2.77 55.37 22.16
CA PRO A 560 -4.01 55.63 22.90
C PRO A 560 -3.95 55.13 24.37
N PRO A 561 -4.90 55.54 25.24
CA PRO A 561 -4.63 55.80 26.67
C PRO A 561 -4.94 54.65 27.63
N LYS A 562 -4.28 54.74 28.81
CA LYS A 562 -4.39 53.84 29.96
C LYS A 562 -5.70 54.04 30.74
N ARG A 563 -6.26 52.95 31.26
CA ARG A 563 -7.18 52.93 32.42
C ARG A 563 -6.42 52.37 33.64
N GLU A 564 -6.45 53.11 34.73
CA GLU A 564 -5.88 52.76 36.04
C GLU A 564 -6.89 51.97 36.90
N THR A 565 -6.38 51.03 37.70
CA THR A 565 -6.93 50.57 38.99
C THR A 565 -5.79 50.00 39.86
N PRO A 566 -5.91 49.98 41.20
CA PRO A 566 -4.91 50.60 42.08
C PRO A 566 -4.24 49.57 43.05
N PRO A 567 -3.49 49.99 44.09
CA PRO A 567 -2.18 49.44 44.41
C PRO A 567 -2.25 48.16 45.26
N THR A 568 -1.30 47.23 45.08
CA THR A 568 -1.04 46.22 46.12
C THR A 568 0.45 45.88 46.18
N ALA A 569 1.04 46.30 47.30
CA ALA A 569 2.27 45.86 47.97
C ALA A 569 3.36 45.17 47.13
N ALA A 570 4.51 45.85 47.01
CA ALA A 570 5.79 45.16 46.91
C ALA A 570 6.03 44.40 48.23
N PRO A 571 6.61 43.19 48.16
CA PRO A 571 8.00 43.13 48.58
C PRO A 571 8.88 42.21 47.71
N ASP A 572 10.12 42.68 47.53
CA ASP A 572 11.35 41.91 47.32
C ASP A 572 11.44 41.00 46.09
N GLY A 573 11.78 41.61 44.94
CA GLY A 573 12.41 40.91 43.83
C GLY A 573 13.90 41.27 43.74
N PRO A 574 14.85 40.32 43.81
CA PRO A 574 16.17 40.54 43.27
C PRO A 574 16.10 40.35 41.75
N GLU A 575 16.56 41.38 41.04
CA GLU A 575 17.02 41.40 39.65
C GLU A 575 15.98 41.03 38.58
N ASP A 576 15.25 42.06 38.11
CA ASP A 576 14.72 42.11 36.75
C ASP A 576 15.91 42.16 35.77
N VAL A 577 16.57 41.03 35.58
CA VAL A 577 17.49 40.86 34.46
C VAL A 577 16.60 40.83 33.23
N SER A 578 16.68 41.89 32.41
CA SER A 578 16.08 41.93 31.08
C SER A 578 16.21 40.55 30.42
N PHE A 579 15.09 39.92 30.05
CA PHE A 579 15.10 38.58 29.45
C PHE A 579 15.95 38.55 28.16
N GLN A 580 16.12 39.71 27.51
CA GLN A 580 17.03 39.90 26.37
C GLN A 580 18.53 39.88 26.77
N ALA A 581 18.87 40.24 28.01
CA ALA A 581 20.24 40.19 28.54
C ALA A 581 20.67 38.78 28.98
N LEU A 582 19.73 37.87 29.28
CA LEU A 582 20.04 36.48 29.71
C LEU A 582 20.50 35.57 28.56
N GLY A 583 20.36 36.00 27.30
CA GLY A 583 20.92 35.28 26.15
C GLY A 583 20.42 33.84 25.98
N LEU A 584 19.22 33.49 26.47
CA LEU A 584 18.79 32.09 26.63
C LEU A 584 18.55 31.31 25.31
N GLY A 585 18.68 31.96 24.15
CA GLY A 585 18.46 31.34 22.83
C GLY A 585 16.99 31.34 22.40
N ALA A 586 16.71 31.09 21.12
CA ALA A 586 15.40 31.26 20.49
C ALA A 586 14.30 30.27 20.96
N SER A 587 14.65 29.26 21.76
CA SER A 587 13.73 28.19 22.20
C SER A 587 13.15 28.39 23.61
N TRP A 588 13.47 29.51 24.27
CA TRP A 588 13.06 29.80 25.65
C TRP A 588 12.31 31.13 25.74
N GLU A 589 11.18 31.13 26.44
CA GLU A 589 10.31 32.29 26.63
C GLU A 589 10.11 32.60 28.13
N PRO A 590 9.70 33.84 28.47
CA PRO A 590 9.27 34.18 29.82
C PRO A 590 8.13 33.26 30.28
N LEU A 591 8.07 33.00 31.59
CA LEU A 591 6.96 32.24 32.18
C LEU A 591 5.62 32.91 31.92
N LEU A 592 4.61 32.13 31.57
CA LEU A 592 3.23 32.59 31.49
C LEU A 592 2.65 32.83 32.89
N THR A 593 1.48 33.45 32.96
CA THR A 593 0.81 33.75 34.24
C THR A 593 0.37 32.46 34.94
N GLU A 594 -0.04 31.47 34.16
CA GLU A 594 -0.49 30.14 34.59
C GLU A 594 0.65 29.16 34.91
N ASP A 595 1.91 29.50 34.62
CA ASP A 595 3.03 28.60 34.86
C ASP A 595 3.42 28.58 36.35
N PRO A 596 3.81 27.41 36.89
CA PRO A 596 4.27 27.33 38.27
C PRO A 596 5.55 28.16 38.45
N ARG A 597 5.64 28.89 39.56
CA ARG A 597 6.85 29.66 39.93
C ARG A 597 7.90 28.79 40.64
N ARG A 598 7.47 27.67 41.20
CA ARG A 598 8.32 26.67 41.85
C ARG A 598 7.83 25.27 41.50
N ALA A 599 8.78 24.34 41.39
CA ALA A 599 8.53 22.91 41.29
C ALA A 599 9.62 22.20 42.11
N GLY A 600 9.21 21.52 43.18
CA GLY A 600 10.14 20.99 44.18
C GLY A 600 11.05 22.09 44.77
N PRO A 601 12.36 21.84 44.94
CA PRO A 601 13.30 22.82 45.47
C PRO A 601 13.66 23.94 44.47
N TYR A 602 13.18 23.87 43.22
CA TYR A 602 13.63 24.75 42.14
C TYR A 602 12.69 25.92 41.91
N ARG A 603 13.26 27.13 41.75
CA ARG A 603 12.52 28.33 41.32
C ARG A 603 12.59 28.46 39.79
N LEU A 604 11.43 28.42 39.14
CA LEU A 604 11.33 28.45 37.68
C LEU A 604 11.41 29.89 37.16
N HIS A 605 12.06 30.10 36.01
CA HIS A 605 12.24 31.44 35.42
C HIS A 605 12.10 31.52 33.90
N ALA A 606 12.07 30.41 33.17
CA ALA A 606 11.80 30.39 31.72
C ALA A 606 11.10 29.09 31.30
N ARG A 607 10.32 29.12 30.23
CA ARG A 607 9.61 27.98 29.65
C ARG A 607 10.13 27.65 28.25
N ASN A 608 10.13 26.37 27.87
CA ASN A 608 10.49 25.93 26.53
C ASN A 608 9.28 25.99 25.57
N VAL A 609 9.51 26.45 24.34
CA VAL A 609 8.45 26.69 23.32
C VAL A 609 8.29 25.52 22.34
N GLY A 610 9.27 24.62 22.24
CA GLY A 610 9.35 23.55 21.24
C GLY A 610 9.06 22.13 21.75
N GLY A 611 8.54 22.00 22.97
CA GLY A 611 8.34 20.75 23.68
C GLY A 611 6.91 20.19 23.67
N TRP A 612 6.65 19.29 24.61
CA TRP A 612 5.34 18.65 24.77
C TRP A 612 4.37 19.63 25.43
N GLN A 613 3.19 19.84 24.84
CA GLN A 613 2.22 20.81 25.40
C GLN A 613 1.58 20.36 26.72
N ARG A 614 1.62 19.05 27.00
CA ARG A 614 1.05 18.45 28.23
C ARG A 614 2.08 18.33 29.36
N VAL A 615 3.36 18.16 29.02
CA VAL A 615 4.50 18.07 29.93
C VAL A 615 5.53 19.12 29.53
N VAL A 616 5.47 20.28 30.20
CA VAL A 616 6.24 21.46 29.83
C VAL A 616 7.61 21.41 30.48
N MET A 617 8.64 21.84 29.74
CA MET A 617 10.00 21.98 30.25
C MET A 617 10.28 23.42 30.63
N PHE A 618 10.90 23.62 31.79
CA PHE A 618 11.26 24.90 32.38
C PHE A 618 12.76 24.97 32.69
N LEU A 619 13.31 26.17 32.70
CA LEU A 619 14.57 26.46 33.39
C LEU A 619 14.26 26.86 34.82
N GLY A 620 14.96 26.23 35.76
CA GLY A 620 14.89 26.53 37.18
C GLY A 620 16.25 26.85 37.76
N ARG A 621 16.26 27.51 38.93
CA ARG A 621 17.45 27.65 39.78
C ARG A 621 17.26 26.86 41.07
N ASP A 622 18.31 26.16 41.48
CA ASP A 622 18.38 25.55 42.80
C ASP A 622 18.75 26.59 43.89
N GLU A 623 18.88 26.14 45.14
CA GLU A 623 19.24 27.00 46.27
C GLU A 623 20.65 27.60 46.17
N THR A 624 21.53 27.01 45.35
CA THR A 624 22.89 27.48 45.08
C THR A 624 22.96 28.47 43.92
N GLY A 625 21.84 28.69 43.20
CA GLY A 625 21.75 29.54 42.02
C GLY A 625 22.07 28.83 40.71
N SER A 626 22.36 27.53 40.73
CA SER A 626 22.70 26.72 39.55
C SER A 626 21.47 26.49 38.68
N THR A 627 21.61 26.64 37.36
CA THR A 627 20.51 26.42 36.41
C THR A 627 20.30 24.93 36.16
N VAL A 628 19.04 24.50 36.25
CA VAL A 628 18.56 23.14 35.99
C VAL A 628 17.43 23.15 34.97
N THR A 629 17.18 22.03 34.31
CA THR A 629 15.97 21.83 33.50
C THR A 629 14.95 21.03 34.28
N VAL A 630 13.73 21.55 34.41
CA VAL A 630 12.64 20.95 35.20
C VAL A 630 11.46 20.65 34.29
N ARG A 631 11.00 19.40 34.25
CA ARG A 631 9.77 19.00 33.58
C ARG A 631 8.61 19.03 34.55
N VAL A 632 7.51 19.65 34.14
CA VAL A 632 6.27 19.76 34.93
C VAL A 632 5.06 19.41 34.05
N PRO A 633 4.24 18.42 34.43
CA PRO A 633 3.00 18.09 33.76
C PRO A 633 1.91 19.10 34.15
N LEU A 634 1.43 19.89 33.18
CA LEU A 634 0.44 20.95 33.41
C LEU A 634 -0.97 20.61 32.91
N ARG A 635 -1.09 19.67 31.95
CA ARG A 635 -2.37 19.33 31.27
C ARG A 635 -2.52 17.82 31.09
N THR A 636 -2.24 17.10 32.16
CA THR A 636 -2.15 15.64 32.22
C THR A 636 -2.78 15.13 33.51
N SER A 637 -3.45 13.97 33.49
CA SER A 637 -3.96 13.40 34.75
C SER A 637 -2.79 13.04 35.69
N PRO A 638 -2.93 13.15 37.02
CA PRO A 638 -1.82 12.86 37.95
C PRO A 638 -1.24 11.44 37.84
N GLU A 639 -2.07 10.46 37.48
CA GLU A 639 -1.64 9.07 37.27
C GLU A 639 -0.79 8.94 36.00
N GLU A 640 -1.29 9.48 34.88
CA GLU A 640 -0.58 9.53 33.60
C GLU A 640 0.75 10.29 33.72
N ALA A 641 0.72 11.43 34.40
CA ALA A 641 1.90 12.24 34.65
C ALA A 641 2.94 11.48 35.49
N ALA A 642 2.51 10.74 36.51
CA ALA A 642 3.41 9.92 37.33
C ALA A 642 4.05 8.78 36.53
N GLU A 643 3.31 8.09 35.65
CA GLU A 643 3.87 7.03 34.78
C GLU A 643 4.93 7.57 33.80
N LEU A 644 4.67 8.71 33.18
CA LEU A 644 5.61 9.37 32.25
C LEU A 644 6.90 9.81 32.95
N LEU A 645 6.77 10.45 34.13
CA LEU A 645 7.92 10.90 34.91
C LEU A 645 8.75 9.73 35.46
N ARG A 646 8.10 8.63 35.89
CA ARG A 646 8.81 7.41 36.32
C ARG A 646 9.59 6.78 35.16
N THR A 647 9.01 6.71 33.98
CA THR A 647 9.66 6.17 32.79
C THR A 647 10.88 7.01 32.39
N GLU A 648 10.75 8.33 32.42
CA GLU A 648 11.87 9.24 32.16
C GLU A 648 12.95 9.14 33.24
N ALA A 649 12.57 9.07 34.53
CA ALA A 649 13.52 8.89 35.63
C ALA A 649 14.31 7.58 35.48
N GLU A 650 13.63 6.46 35.21
CA GLU A 650 14.26 5.15 35.00
C GLU A 650 15.26 5.19 33.84
N ALA A 651 14.87 5.79 32.71
CA ALA A 651 15.77 5.94 31.57
C ALA A 651 17.01 6.76 31.92
N LEU A 652 16.85 7.90 32.60
CA LEU A 652 17.96 8.78 32.99
C LEU A 652 18.88 8.14 34.04
N ILE A 653 18.33 7.33 34.95
CA ILE A 653 19.12 6.54 35.92
C ILE A 653 20.02 5.55 35.19
N ARG A 654 19.48 4.79 34.22
CA ARG A 654 20.25 3.81 33.44
C ARG A 654 21.26 4.46 32.49
N MET A 655 20.91 5.61 31.92
CA MET A 655 21.84 6.38 31.09
C MET A 655 22.98 6.97 31.92
N ALA A 656 22.78 7.23 33.22
CA ALA A 656 23.82 7.64 34.18
C ALA A 656 24.70 8.82 33.71
N GLY A 657 24.09 9.80 33.02
CA GLY A 657 24.81 10.96 32.46
C GLY A 657 25.57 10.67 31.15
N THR A 658 25.53 9.45 30.62
CA THR A 658 26.21 9.07 29.38
C THR A 658 25.27 9.28 28.20
N GLY A 659 25.47 10.36 27.42
CA GLY A 659 24.64 10.66 26.25
C GLY A 659 23.20 11.10 26.58
N ALA A 660 22.93 11.44 27.84
CA ALA A 660 21.69 12.04 28.33
C ALA A 660 22.00 12.89 29.58
N PRO A 661 21.20 13.93 29.89
CA PRO A 661 21.41 14.74 31.09
C PRO A 661 21.32 13.92 32.37
N LYS A 662 22.10 14.26 33.39
CA LYS A 662 22.05 13.57 34.68
C LYS A 662 20.76 13.92 35.44
N LEU A 663 20.09 12.91 35.98
CA LEU A 663 18.93 13.09 36.86
C LEU A 663 19.39 13.70 38.20
N LEU A 664 18.81 14.83 38.59
CA LEU A 664 19.06 15.49 39.87
C LEU A 664 18.02 15.10 40.93
N GLY A 665 16.79 14.89 40.50
CA GLY A 665 15.70 14.46 41.36
C GLY A 665 14.38 14.41 40.61
N HIS A 666 13.38 13.74 41.19
CA HIS A 666 12.00 13.79 40.72
C HIS A 666 11.06 13.52 41.89
N SER A 667 9.84 14.04 41.82
CA SER A 667 8.75 13.68 42.72
C SER A 667 7.45 13.57 41.92
N VAL A 668 6.78 12.44 42.11
CA VAL A 668 5.41 12.20 41.60
C VAL A 668 4.34 12.41 42.67
N GLU A 669 4.76 12.70 43.90
CA GLU A 669 3.87 12.97 45.04
C GLU A 669 3.67 14.47 45.25
N ASP A 670 4.63 15.29 44.82
CA ASP A 670 4.57 16.74 44.91
C ASP A 670 3.50 17.33 43.96
N SER A 671 2.99 18.50 44.31
CA SER A 671 2.09 19.29 43.46
C SER A 671 2.71 20.66 43.17
N PRO A 672 3.10 20.94 41.91
CA PRO A 672 3.01 20.06 40.76
C PRO A 672 4.09 18.95 40.78
N GLN A 673 3.80 17.80 40.17
CA GLN A 673 4.79 16.73 39.99
C GLN A 673 5.95 17.24 39.14
N TRP A 674 7.16 16.75 39.38
CA TRP A 674 8.33 17.30 38.70
C TRP A 674 9.45 16.29 38.52
N LEU A 675 10.28 16.53 37.51
CA LEU A 675 11.56 15.85 37.29
C LEU A 675 12.61 16.87 36.87
N ALA A 676 13.74 16.89 37.57
CA ALA A 676 14.83 17.83 37.33
C ALA A 676 16.09 17.11 36.86
N THR A 677 16.74 17.67 35.85
CA THR A 677 18.03 17.21 35.33
C THR A 677 19.03 18.36 35.30
N GLU A 678 20.31 18.02 35.20
CA GLU A 678 21.34 19.00 34.85
C GLU A 678 20.97 19.70 33.54
N CYS A 679 21.20 21.01 33.49
CA CYS A 679 20.98 21.78 32.27
C CYS A 679 22.17 21.56 31.34
N ALA A 680 21.96 20.94 30.17
CA ALA A 680 22.96 20.88 29.12
C ALA A 680 23.29 22.31 28.65
N ARG A 681 24.58 22.63 28.49
CA ARG A 681 25.06 23.97 28.12
C ARG A 681 25.85 23.94 26.83
N GLU A 682 25.92 25.08 26.16
CA GLU A 682 26.77 25.23 24.97
C GLU A 682 28.25 25.01 25.30
N GLN A 683 28.69 25.48 26.47
CA GLN A 683 30.02 25.26 27.00
C GLN A 683 29.92 24.55 28.34
N SER A 684 30.32 23.28 28.36
CA SER A 684 30.06 22.37 29.47
C SER A 684 30.76 22.77 30.77
N ASP A 685 31.92 23.43 30.66
CA ASP A 685 32.74 23.86 31.79
C ASP A 685 32.37 25.26 32.33
N ASP A 686 31.47 26.00 31.67
CA ASP A 686 31.04 27.33 32.09
C ASP A 686 29.62 27.30 32.68
N PRO A 687 29.45 27.44 34.01
CA PRO A 687 28.15 27.49 34.66
C PRO A 687 27.26 28.66 34.20
N GLY A 688 27.86 29.71 33.64
CA GLY A 688 27.17 30.87 33.07
C GLY A 688 26.77 30.71 31.60
N ALA A 689 27.23 29.64 30.93
CA ALA A 689 26.93 29.41 29.53
C ALA A 689 25.44 29.13 29.30
N ARG A 690 25.01 29.50 28.10
CA ARG A 690 23.62 29.37 27.64
C ARG A 690 23.23 27.89 27.58
N PRO A 691 21.93 27.57 27.76
CA PRO A 691 21.43 26.23 27.50
C PRO A 691 21.78 25.77 26.08
N ALA A 692 22.17 24.50 25.93
CA ALA A 692 22.54 23.93 24.65
C ALA A 692 21.39 23.99 23.64
N HIS A 693 21.72 24.31 22.38
CA HIS A 693 20.75 24.26 21.30
C HIS A 693 20.33 22.82 21.02
N ASN A 694 19.04 22.61 20.74
CA ASN A 694 18.62 21.39 20.07
C ASN A 694 19.10 21.43 18.60
N LEU A 695 19.28 20.26 18.00
CA LEU A 695 19.85 20.12 16.66
C LEU A 695 19.01 20.87 15.62
N ARG A 696 17.69 21.02 15.82
CA ARG A 696 16.88 21.80 14.90
C ARG A 696 17.21 23.29 14.93
N ALA A 697 17.23 23.89 16.11
CA ALA A 697 17.61 25.29 16.27
C ALA A 697 19.04 25.53 15.75
N LEU A 698 19.96 24.58 15.97
CA LEU A 698 21.33 24.66 15.45
C LEU A 698 21.36 24.68 13.90
N LEU A 699 20.57 23.82 13.24
CA LEU A 699 20.50 23.75 11.78
C LEU A 699 19.76 24.94 11.16
N GLU A 700 18.79 25.53 11.86
CA GLU A 700 18.10 26.75 11.44
C GLU A 700 19.01 27.98 11.50
N ASP A 701 19.92 28.03 12.48
CA ASP A 701 20.91 29.11 12.61
C ASP A 701 22.11 28.94 11.66
N ARG A 702 22.64 27.72 11.54
CA ARG A 702 23.89 27.43 10.80
C ARG A 702 23.68 26.99 9.35
N GLY A 703 22.48 26.54 9.00
CA GLY A 703 22.22 25.84 7.74
C GLY A 703 22.75 24.39 7.72
N PRO A 704 22.72 23.72 6.56
CA PRO A 704 23.21 22.35 6.40
C PRO A 704 24.68 22.21 6.75
N LEU A 705 25.03 21.14 7.47
CA LEU A 705 26.39 20.91 7.97
C LEU A 705 27.33 20.24 6.96
N GLY A 706 26.80 19.66 5.86
CA GLY A 706 27.60 18.88 4.91
C GLY A 706 28.46 17.80 5.59
N ASP A 707 29.66 17.52 5.04
CA ASP A 707 30.67 16.66 5.68
C ASP A 707 31.71 17.45 6.50
N THR A 708 31.25 18.25 7.46
CA THR A 708 32.11 19.03 8.35
C THR A 708 32.59 18.23 9.57
N VAL A 709 33.62 18.74 10.27
CA VAL A 709 34.09 18.18 11.56
C VAL A 709 32.94 18.13 12.58
N LEU A 710 32.08 19.14 12.60
CA LEU A 710 30.90 19.19 13.46
C LEU A 710 29.90 18.09 13.11
N PHE A 711 29.64 17.84 11.82
CA PHE A 711 28.79 16.74 11.37
C PHE A 711 29.33 15.37 11.80
N ARG A 712 30.64 15.12 11.61
CA ARG A 712 31.28 13.85 12.00
C ARG A 712 31.26 13.63 13.52
N ARG A 713 31.46 14.69 14.30
CA ARG A 713 31.33 14.65 15.76
C ARG A 713 29.88 14.34 16.16
N LEU A 714 28.92 15.09 15.62
CA LEU A 714 27.49 14.89 15.84
C LEU A 714 27.06 13.43 15.56
N GLY A 715 27.44 12.89 14.41
CA GLY A 715 27.11 11.51 14.04
C GLY A 715 27.73 10.46 14.95
N ARG A 716 28.99 10.65 15.35
CA ARG A 716 29.68 9.77 16.29
C ARG A 716 29.02 9.79 17.67
N ASP A 717 28.76 10.97 18.21
CA ASP A 717 28.28 11.13 19.59
C ASP A 717 26.82 10.70 19.69
N LEU A 718 26.00 10.99 18.68
CA LEU A 718 24.62 10.49 18.57
C LEU A 718 24.58 8.95 18.50
N ALA A 719 25.42 8.33 17.66
CA ALA A 719 25.49 6.87 17.56
C ALA A 719 25.97 6.23 18.88
N LYS A 720 26.92 6.85 19.59
CA LYS A 720 27.39 6.39 20.90
C LYS A 720 26.29 6.45 21.96
N ALA A 721 25.52 7.54 22.00
CA ALA A 721 24.42 7.71 22.94
C ALA A 721 23.32 6.65 22.74
N VAL A 722 22.94 6.38 21.49
CA VAL A 722 21.95 5.35 21.16
C VAL A 722 22.48 3.94 21.45
N ARG A 723 23.75 3.66 21.14
CA ARG A 723 24.40 2.39 21.48
C ARG A 723 24.42 2.14 22.98
N HIS A 724 24.73 3.16 23.78
CA HIS A 724 24.70 3.06 25.24
C HIS A 724 23.29 2.74 25.74
N ALA A 725 22.28 3.46 25.25
CA ALA A 725 20.88 3.20 25.58
C ALA A 725 20.49 1.73 25.29
N HIS A 726 20.81 1.22 24.10
CA HIS A 726 20.52 -0.18 23.72
C HIS A 726 21.24 -1.18 24.64
N SER A 727 22.46 -0.88 25.09
CA SER A 727 23.22 -1.76 25.99
C SER A 727 22.66 -1.84 27.41
N VAL A 728 21.90 -0.83 27.85
CA VAL A 728 21.22 -0.79 29.15
C VAL A 728 19.72 -1.12 29.06
N GLY A 729 19.30 -1.75 27.96
CA GLY A 729 17.93 -2.22 27.76
C GLY A 729 16.92 -1.12 27.40
N LEU A 730 17.38 0.05 26.97
CA LEU A 730 16.52 1.17 26.58
C LEU A 730 16.41 1.29 25.06
N VAL A 731 15.21 1.54 24.55
CA VAL A 731 14.97 2.03 23.17
C VAL A 731 14.23 3.35 23.26
N HIS A 732 14.78 4.40 22.65
CA HIS A 732 14.20 5.75 22.78
C HIS A 732 12.84 5.85 22.05
N GLY A 733 12.77 5.31 20.84
CA GLY A 733 11.55 5.05 20.08
C GLY A 733 10.77 6.26 19.54
N SER A 734 11.33 7.47 19.71
CA SER A 734 10.71 8.72 19.29
C SER A 734 11.74 9.80 18.94
N LEU A 735 12.96 9.42 18.56
CA LEU A 735 14.04 10.36 18.27
C LEU A 735 13.68 11.33 17.12
N THR A 736 14.02 12.59 17.32
CA THR A 736 13.81 13.70 16.37
C THR A 736 14.89 14.75 16.58
N PRO A 737 15.17 15.67 15.63
CA PRO A 737 16.14 16.74 15.82
C PRO A 737 15.91 17.59 17.08
N ASN A 738 14.66 17.80 17.51
CA ASN A 738 14.33 18.55 18.73
C ASN A 738 14.73 17.83 20.04
N ARG A 739 15.05 16.53 19.96
CA ARG A 739 15.41 15.67 21.10
C ARG A 739 16.93 15.44 21.23
N VAL A 740 17.72 16.08 20.37
CA VAL A 740 19.17 15.98 20.32
C VAL A 740 19.74 17.34 20.72
N LEU A 741 20.32 17.44 21.91
CA LEU A 741 21.03 18.63 22.37
C LEU A 741 22.49 18.54 21.96
N VAL A 742 23.05 19.63 21.43
CA VAL A 742 24.44 19.68 20.97
C VAL A 742 25.23 20.63 21.88
N THR A 743 26.22 20.07 22.60
CA THR A 743 27.15 20.83 23.44
C THR A 743 28.51 20.97 22.73
N ASP A 744 29.45 21.68 23.33
CA ASP A 744 30.85 21.72 22.88
C ASP A 744 31.57 20.37 23.02
N GLN A 745 31.21 19.55 24.00
CA GLN A 745 31.89 18.29 24.32
C GLN A 745 31.20 17.05 23.73
N ASP A 746 29.88 16.93 23.86
CA ASP A 746 29.09 15.77 23.41
C ASP A 746 27.69 16.11 22.83
N VAL A 747 26.89 15.05 22.65
CA VAL A 747 25.47 15.08 22.31
C VAL A 747 24.68 14.48 23.46
N GLN A 748 23.59 15.15 23.85
CA GLN A 748 22.70 14.67 24.91
C GLN A 748 21.28 14.45 24.40
N LEU A 749 20.75 13.25 24.64
CA LEU A 749 19.40 12.85 24.26
C LEU A 749 18.40 13.20 25.36
N VAL A 750 17.26 13.80 24.95
CA VAL A 750 16.19 14.22 25.85
C VAL A 750 14.82 13.72 25.38
N GLY A 751 13.85 13.62 26.30
CA GLY A 751 12.48 13.22 25.98
C GLY A 751 12.25 11.72 26.11
N TRP A 752 12.70 11.15 27.24
CA TRP A 752 12.68 9.72 27.54
C TRP A 752 11.34 9.21 28.10
N MET A 753 10.34 10.09 28.27
CA MET A 753 9.05 9.77 28.90
C MET A 753 8.25 8.64 28.22
N THR A 754 8.56 8.32 26.95
CA THR A 754 7.92 7.23 26.19
C THR A 754 8.91 6.16 25.74
N ALA A 755 10.08 6.08 26.40
CA ALA A 755 11.08 5.07 26.09
C ALA A 755 10.53 3.66 26.36
N ILE A 756 11.09 2.68 25.67
CA ILE A 756 10.85 1.27 25.91
C ILE A 756 11.95 0.80 26.85
N VAL A 757 11.56 0.17 27.94
CA VAL A 757 12.46 -0.33 28.98
C VAL A 757 12.36 -1.85 28.98
N ASP A 758 13.47 -2.53 28.73
CA ASP A 758 13.59 -4.00 28.68
C ASP A 758 12.57 -4.66 27.73
N GLY A 759 12.33 -4.02 26.58
CA GLY A 759 11.37 -4.49 25.58
C GLY A 759 9.90 -4.21 25.92
N VAL A 760 9.61 -3.61 27.08
CA VAL A 760 8.25 -3.24 27.50
C VAL A 760 7.94 -1.81 27.06
N PRO A 761 6.98 -1.58 26.13
CA PRO A 761 6.61 -0.25 25.70
C PRO A 761 5.72 0.45 26.74
N HIS A 762 5.91 1.77 26.89
CA HIS A 762 5.03 2.59 27.72
C HIS A 762 3.58 2.58 27.19
N ARG A 763 2.59 2.44 28.09
CA ARG A 763 1.16 2.31 27.73
C ARG A 763 0.63 3.46 26.89
N GLN A 764 1.12 4.67 27.14
CA GLN A 764 0.68 5.88 26.45
C GLN A 764 1.61 6.29 25.32
N ARG A 765 2.56 5.42 24.93
CA ARG A 765 3.55 5.74 23.88
C ARG A 765 2.90 6.24 22.60
N ASP A 766 1.77 5.67 22.17
CA ASP A 766 1.07 6.11 20.97
C ASP A 766 0.32 7.44 21.16
N SER A 767 -0.18 7.73 22.37
CA SER A 767 -0.84 9.02 22.71
C SER A 767 0.15 10.19 22.76
N PHE A 768 1.40 9.86 23.03
CA PHE A 768 2.52 10.79 23.09
C PHE A 768 3.41 10.69 21.81
N ARG A 769 3.00 9.91 20.81
CA ARG A 769 3.77 9.77 19.56
C ARG A 769 3.54 11.00 18.68
N GLN A 770 4.58 11.80 18.50
CA GLN A 770 4.57 12.85 17.48
C GLN A 770 4.73 12.21 16.10
N ASN A 771 3.74 12.38 15.22
CA ASN A 771 3.84 11.90 13.84
C ASN A 771 4.96 12.66 13.14
N SER A 772 6.03 11.96 12.78
CA SER A 772 7.33 12.56 12.47
C SER A 772 7.97 11.81 11.32
N ALA A 773 8.51 12.55 10.33
CA ALA A 773 9.23 11.99 9.19
C ALA A 773 10.52 11.23 9.58
N TYR A 774 10.91 11.28 10.86
CA TYR A 774 12.03 10.55 11.45
C TYR A 774 11.65 9.16 11.96
N GLN A 775 10.39 8.72 11.79
CA GLN A 775 9.95 7.38 12.15
C GLN A 775 9.91 6.44 10.95
N PRO A 776 10.18 5.13 11.15
CA PRO A 776 10.09 4.15 10.06
C PRO A 776 8.66 4.07 9.50
N PRO A 777 8.50 3.86 8.17
CA PRO A 777 7.18 3.74 7.54
C PRO A 777 6.36 2.61 8.18
N ARG A 778 5.08 2.88 8.49
CA ARG A 778 4.17 1.87 9.09
C ARG A 778 3.58 0.91 8.05
N GLU A 779 3.67 1.22 6.76
CA GLU A 779 2.96 0.53 5.68
C GLU A 779 3.94 -0.16 4.73
N LEU A 780 4.28 -1.39 5.07
CA LEU A 780 4.65 -2.41 4.09
C LEU A 780 3.58 -3.50 4.18
N GLU A 781 2.73 -3.56 3.15
CA GLU A 781 1.71 -4.60 2.98
C GLU A 781 2.36 -5.99 3.09
N GLY A 782 2.02 -6.75 4.13
CA GLY A 782 2.41 -8.16 4.24
C GLY A 782 2.85 -8.63 5.63
N PHE A 783 3.31 -7.75 6.52
CA PHE A 783 3.70 -8.15 7.88
C PHE A 783 2.50 -8.03 8.83
N SER A 784 1.90 -9.18 9.16
CA SER A 784 0.72 -9.28 10.05
C SER A 784 1.05 -9.25 11.55
N ASP A 785 2.27 -8.85 11.92
CA ASP A 785 2.68 -8.71 13.32
C ASP A 785 3.04 -7.23 13.56
N PRO A 786 2.57 -6.59 14.65
CA PRO A 786 3.02 -5.24 14.96
C PRO A 786 4.48 -5.37 15.39
N ILE A 787 5.42 -5.27 14.45
CA ILE A 787 6.83 -5.12 14.79
C ILE A 787 6.92 -3.85 15.61
N GLY A 788 6.99 -4.01 16.93
CA GLY A 788 7.08 -2.91 17.89
C GLY A 788 8.26 -2.00 17.52
N VAL A 789 8.27 -0.78 18.06
CA VAL A 789 9.51 0.01 17.97
C VAL A 789 10.60 -0.80 18.67
N THR A 790 11.67 -1.07 17.94
CA THR A 790 12.86 -1.80 18.39
C THR A 790 14.09 -0.91 18.31
N ALA A 791 15.26 -1.42 18.72
CA ALA A 791 16.54 -0.76 18.52
C ALA A 791 16.75 -0.27 17.07
N ALA A 792 16.29 -1.04 16.08
CA ALA A 792 16.34 -0.67 14.66
C ALA A 792 15.46 0.54 14.30
N SER A 793 14.47 0.89 15.12
CA SER A 793 13.68 2.11 14.95
C SER A 793 14.46 3.35 15.39
N ASP A 794 15.32 3.23 16.40
CA ASP A 794 16.24 4.31 16.78
C ASP A 794 17.31 4.50 15.70
N THR A 795 17.87 3.43 15.13
CA THR A 795 18.81 3.53 14.01
C THR A 795 18.18 4.27 12.82
N TYR A 796 16.94 3.94 12.46
CA TYR A 796 16.21 4.68 11.41
C TYR A 796 16.14 6.17 11.70
N SER A 797 15.76 6.51 12.93
CA SER A 797 15.63 7.90 13.37
C SER A 797 16.98 8.63 13.32
N VAL A 798 18.06 7.98 13.75
CA VAL A 798 19.44 8.50 13.67
C VAL A 798 19.84 8.76 12.22
N GLY A 799 19.59 7.83 11.30
CA GLY A 799 19.87 8.00 9.88
C GLY A 799 19.13 9.19 9.27
N ALA A 800 17.83 9.31 9.55
CA ALA A 800 17.01 10.43 9.07
C ALA A 800 17.49 11.78 9.63
N ILE A 801 17.85 11.82 10.92
CA ILE A 801 18.38 13.01 11.60
C ILE A 801 19.70 13.44 10.97
N LEU A 802 20.65 12.51 10.77
CA LEU A 802 21.96 12.83 10.22
C LEU A 802 21.90 13.22 8.74
N LEU A 803 21.02 12.59 7.96
CA LEU A 803 20.77 13.02 6.57
C LEU A 803 20.15 14.42 6.52
N THR A 804 19.25 14.75 7.44
CA THR A 804 18.73 16.13 7.55
C THR A 804 19.84 17.10 7.92
N ALA A 805 20.71 16.74 8.87
CA ALA A 805 21.81 17.61 9.31
C ALA A 805 22.83 17.85 8.20
N ALA A 806 23.15 16.84 7.39
CA ALA A 806 24.06 16.97 6.26
C ALA A 806 23.46 17.82 5.13
N THR A 807 22.17 17.63 4.82
CA THR A 807 21.56 18.13 3.57
C THR A 807 20.67 19.37 3.76
N GLY A 808 20.25 19.66 4.99
CA GLY A 808 19.35 20.78 5.32
C GLY A 808 17.89 20.56 4.89
N ARG A 809 17.54 19.37 4.40
CA ARG A 809 16.19 19.05 3.93
C ARG A 809 15.32 18.51 5.07
N TRP A 810 14.25 19.24 5.38
CA TRP A 810 13.29 18.90 6.43
C TRP A 810 12.08 18.12 5.88
N SER A 811 11.96 16.83 6.22
CA SER A 811 10.77 15.96 6.03
C SER A 811 10.26 15.72 4.58
N GLY A 812 9.50 14.62 4.40
CA GLY A 812 8.63 14.39 3.22
C GLY A 812 9.28 13.72 2.00
N ASP A 813 10.55 13.98 1.72
CA ASP A 813 11.26 13.48 0.53
C ASP A 813 12.45 12.58 0.88
N PHE A 814 12.29 11.62 1.79
CA PHE A 814 13.28 10.56 2.03
C PHE A 814 13.19 9.45 0.97
N THR A 815 12.99 9.81 -0.30
CA THR A 815 13.09 8.82 -1.39
C THR A 815 14.57 8.49 -1.63
N PRO A 816 14.92 7.24 -1.98
CA PRO A 816 16.32 6.84 -2.17
C PRO A 816 17.08 7.72 -3.18
N ASN A 817 16.40 8.29 -4.17
CA ASN A 817 16.97 9.21 -5.15
C ASN A 817 17.25 10.60 -4.57
N THR A 818 16.30 11.21 -3.85
CA THR A 818 16.51 12.53 -3.25
C THR A 818 17.66 12.52 -2.24
N LEU A 819 17.83 11.41 -1.50
CA LEU A 819 18.87 11.28 -0.48
C LEU A 819 20.25 10.95 -1.04
N ARG A 820 20.33 10.17 -2.13
CA ARG A 820 21.61 9.88 -2.78
C ARG A 820 22.18 11.12 -3.46
N THR A 821 21.35 11.85 -4.21
CA THR A 821 21.73 13.13 -4.81
C THR A 821 22.09 14.15 -3.73
N ALA A 822 21.35 14.23 -2.62
CA ALA A 822 21.69 15.14 -1.53
C ALA A 822 23.00 14.78 -0.82
N CYS A 823 23.32 13.50 -0.61
CA CYS A 823 24.61 13.04 -0.09
C CYS A 823 25.78 13.40 -1.03
N GLU A 824 25.60 13.27 -2.34
CA GLU A 824 26.63 13.62 -3.34
C GLU A 824 26.95 15.13 -3.35
N HIS A 825 25.94 15.98 -3.18
CA HIS A 825 26.11 17.44 -3.10
C HIS A 825 26.74 17.91 -1.78
N THR A 826 26.79 17.07 -0.75
CA THR A 826 27.39 17.40 0.56
C THR A 826 28.89 17.10 0.67
N GLY A 827 29.48 16.45 -0.35
CA GLY A 827 30.88 16.02 -0.33
C GLY A 827 31.19 14.86 0.63
N MET A 828 30.16 14.19 1.16
CA MET A 828 30.28 13.12 2.15
C MET A 828 30.94 11.87 1.58
N ASN A 829 31.80 11.22 2.37
CA ASN A 829 32.42 9.94 2.01
C ASN A 829 31.35 8.90 1.62
N ARG A 830 31.50 8.24 0.46
CA ARG A 830 30.56 7.22 -0.04
C ARG A 830 30.28 6.09 0.96
N SER A 831 31.28 5.70 1.75
CA SER A 831 31.12 4.68 2.80
C SER A 831 30.17 5.17 3.90
N LEU A 832 30.33 6.40 4.37
CA LEU A 832 29.46 6.99 5.39
C LEU A 832 28.05 7.25 4.85
N GLY A 833 27.95 7.78 3.63
CA GLY A 833 26.67 7.98 2.95
C GLY A 833 25.89 6.68 2.75
N GLY A 834 26.58 5.59 2.40
CA GLY A 834 25.97 4.26 2.28
C GLY A 834 25.41 3.74 3.61
N VAL A 835 26.16 3.90 4.71
CA VAL A 835 25.70 3.49 6.04
C VAL A 835 24.50 4.31 6.51
N LEU A 836 24.48 5.63 6.28
CA LEU A 836 23.36 6.49 6.63
C LEU A 836 22.10 6.19 5.80
N LEU A 837 22.25 5.85 4.51
CA LEU A 837 21.14 5.39 3.68
C LEU A 837 20.61 4.02 4.15
N GLY A 838 21.49 3.10 4.57
CA GLY A 838 21.11 1.81 5.15
C GLY A 838 20.31 1.93 6.44
N CYS A 839 20.46 3.01 7.20
CA CYS A 839 19.60 3.28 8.37
C CYS A 839 18.12 3.44 8.00
N LEU A 840 17.84 3.96 6.80
CA LEU A 840 16.48 4.22 6.32
C LEU A 840 15.84 3.01 5.63
N ASP A 841 16.45 1.83 5.74
CA ASP A 841 15.91 0.63 5.13
C ASP A 841 14.49 0.33 5.65
N PRO A 842 13.51 0.06 4.77
CA PRO A 842 12.17 -0.31 5.21
C PRO A 842 12.16 -1.56 6.11
N ASN A 843 13.07 -2.50 5.92
CA ASN A 843 13.25 -3.68 6.77
C ASN A 843 14.09 -3.36 8.02
N PRO A 844 13.54 -3.47 9.24
CA PRO A 844 14.30 -3.24 10.48
C PRO A 844 15.54 -4.12 10.63
N ALA A 845 15.54 -5.35 10.10
CA ALA A 845 16.66 -6.28 10.21
C ALA A 845 17.83 -5.93 9.26
N ALA A 846 17.57 -5.15 8.21
CA ALA A 846 18.59 -4.71 7.25
C ALA A 846 19.29 -3.41 7.68
N ARG A 847 18.76 -2.73 8.71
CA ARG A 847 19.35 -1.50 9.23
C ARG A 847 20.61 -1.83 10.04
N PRO A 848 21.67 -1.00 9.95
CA PRO A 848 22.83 -1.16 10.80
C PRO A 848 22.46 -1.02 12.27
N THR A 849 23.23 -1.67 13.13
CA THR A 849 23.18 -1.47 14.58
C THR A 849 23.82 -0.13 14.95
N ALA A 850 23.48 0.39 16.13
CA ALA A 850 24.15 1.58 16.66
C ALA A 850 25.67 1.37 16.84
N ALA A 851 26.12 0.14 17.07
CA ALA A 851 27.54 -0.21 17.13
C ALA A 851 28.25 -0.06 15.78
N GLU A 852 27.62 -0.51 14.70
CA GLU A 852 28.15 -0.35 13.33
C GLU A 852 28.17 1.12 12.91
N LEU A 853 27.19 1.93 13.34
CA LEU A 853 27.22 3.37 13.14
C LEU A 853 28.41 4.04 13.84
N VAL A 854 28.70 3.66 15.09
CA VAL A 854 29.88 4.17 15.79
C VAL A 854 31.17 3.82 15.05
N ALA A 855 31.28 2.57 14.55
CA ALA A 855 32.44 2.14 13.77
C ALA A 855 32.59 2.91 12.45
N ALA A 856 31.49 3.16 11.75
CA ALA A 856 31.47 3.92 10.50
C ALA A 856 31.94 5.37 10.69
N PHE A 857 31.52 6.04 11.77
CA PHE A 857 31.97 7.42 12.07
C PHE A 857 33.39 7.48 12.64
N ALA A 858 33.90 6.40 13.26
CA ALA A 858 35.28 6.32 13.74
C ALA A 858 36.28 6.15 12.59
N ALA A 859 35.93 5.36 11.56
CA ALA A 859 36.78 5.15 10.38
C ALA A 859 37.02 6.43 9.55
N GLN A 860 36.26 7.50 9.78
CA GLN A 860 36.36 8.78 9.05
C GLN A 860 37.24 9.82 9.75
N THR A 861 37.73 9.54 10.96
CA THR A 861 38.60 10.46 11.71
C THR A 861 40.10 10.25 11.46
N ASP A 862 40.50 9.13 10.86
CA ASP A 862 41.91 8.71 10.80
C ASP A 862 42.62 9.01 9.46
N GLY A 863 42.13 9.98 8.68
CA GLY A 863 42.73 10.38 7.41
C GLY A 863 43.90 11.37 7.54
N HIS A 864 45.12 10.88 7.74
CA HIS A 864 46.36 11.50 7.24
C HIS A 864 47.16 10.47 6.43
N PRO A 865 47.88 10.86 5.37
CA PRO A 865 48.42 9.91 4.40
C PRO A 865 49.69 9.26 4.94
N ASN A 866 49.72 7.93 5.03
CA ASN A 866 51.00 7.23 4.92
C ASN A 866 50.88 5.83 4.34
N LYS A 867 51.91 5.49 3.56
CA LYS A 867 52.15 4.21 2.90
C LYS A 867 52.44 3.12 3.95
N SER A 868 52.31 1.88 3.47
CA SER A 868 52.86 0.61 3.97
C SER A 868 52.02 -0.21 4.95
N GLY A 869 51.74 -1.45 4.51
CA GLY A 869 51.92 -2.68 5.29
C GLY A 869 50.79 -3.13 6.21
N GLY A 870 50.28 -4.34 5.96
CA GLY A 870 49.92 -5.29 7.01
C GLY A 870 48.45 -5.38 7.41
N GLU A 871 47.85 -6.54 7.10
CA GLU A 871 46.86 -7.30 7.88
C GLU A 871 45.51 -6.64 8.28
N ARG A 872 44.43 -7.26 7.82
CA ARG A 872 43.02 -6.94 8.16
C ARG A 872 42.34 -8.16 8.77
N ALA A 873 42.45 -8.24 10.09
CA ALA A 873 41.71 -9.16 10.95
C ALA A 873 40.21 -9.22 10.62
N ARG A 874 39.76 -10.43 10.29
CA ARG A 874 38.37 -10.84 10.10
C ARG A 874 37.61 -10.85 11.44
N THR A 875 36.41 -10.27 11.48
CA THR A 875 35.38 -10.59 12.48
C THR A 875 34.14 -11.14 11.78
N GLN A 876 33.66 -12.27 12.30
CA GLN A 876 32.66 -13.19 11.75
C GLN A 876 31.26 -12.86 12.32
N PRO A 877 30.17 -12.90 11.54
CA PRO A 877 28.81 -12.94 12.08
C PRO A 877 28.23 -14.37 12.10
N PRO A 878 27.20 -14.62 12.93
CA PRO A 878 26.76 -15.95 13.33
C PRO A 878 25.85 -16.63 12.29
N ALA A 879 25.88 -17.97 12.32
CA ALA A 879 25.09 -18.87 11.49
C ALA A 879 23.65 -19.06 12.02
N GLY A 880 22.67 -19.22 11.11
CA GLY A 880 21.31 -19.63 11.46
C GLY A 880 20.32 -19.57 10.30
N THR A 881 20.17 -20.71 9.61
CA THR A 881 19.21 -21.10 8.57
C THR A 881 17.73 -20.73 8.77
N ALA A 882 17.04 -20.37 7.69
CA ALA A 882 15.82 -21.07 7.21
C ALA A 882 15.42 -20.61 5.79
N LEU A 883 15.31 -21.59 4.88
CA LEU A 883 14.74 -21.48 3.54
C LEU A 883 13.22 -21.23 3.63
N GLY A 884 12.73 -20.25 2.88
CA GLY A 884 11.30 -19.99 2.70
C GLY A 884 11.09 -18.90 1.66
N GLN A 885 10.56 -19.29 0.51
CA GLN A 885 10.34 -18.50 -0.70
C GLN A 885 9.71 -17.11 -0.46
N SER A 886 10.25 -16.05 -1.07
CA SER A 886 9.51 -14.83 -1.39
C SER A 886 10.14 -14.10 -2.58
N SER A 887 9.33 -13.89 -3.63
CA SER A 887 9.67 -13.17 -4.85
C SER A 887 9.71 -11.65 -4.66
N GLY A 888 10.75 -11.00 -5.17
CA GLY A 888 10.56 -9.81 -6.00
C GLY A 888 11.15 -8.49 -5.52
N PHE A 889 12.41 -8.41 -5.10
CA PHE A 889 13.24 -7.20 -5.25
C PHE A 889 14.73 -7.57 -5.32
N ARG A 890 15.32 -7.51 -6.53
CA ARG A 890 16.77 -7.68 -6.82
C ARG A 890 17.47 -8.79 -6.02
N ASP A 891 16.89 -9.97 -5.93
CA ASP A 891 17.56 -11.13 -5.37
C ASP A 891 18.66 -11.58 -6.33
N ARG A 892 19.84 -10.97 -6.17
CA ARG A 892 21.09 -11.52 -6.69
C ARG A 892 21.27 -12.88 -6.02
N PHE A 893 21.55 -13.91 -6.81
CA PHE A 893 21.75 -15.24 -6.26
C PHE A 893 23.08 -15.29 -5.50
N ALA A 894 23.04 -15.62 -4.21
CA ALA A 894 24.25 -15.86 -3.42
C ALA A 894 24.74 -17.29 -3.65
N LEU A 895 26.02 -17.44 -3.99
CA LEU A 895 26.68 -18.73 -4.17
C LEU A 895 28.07 -18.66 -3.54
N LEU A 896 28.40 -19.62 -2.67
CA LEU A 896 29.70 -19.69 -1.98
C LEU A 896 30.04 -18.38 -1.24
N GLY A 897 29.07 -17.78 -0.56
CA GLY A 897 29.22 -16.50 0.14
C GLY A 897 29.39 -15.26 -0.76
N HIS A 898 29.28 -15.40 -2.08
CA HIS A 898 29.40 -14.29 -3.05
C HIS A 898 28.08 -14.01 -3.75
N MET A 899 27.74 -12.72 -3.91
CA MET A 899 26.57 -12.31 -4.69
C MET A 899 26.89 -12.38 -6.18
N THR A 900 26.21 -13.25 -6.92
CA THR A 900 26.29 -13.29 -8.38
C THR A 900 25.51 -12.12 -9.01
N ASP A 901 25.84 -11.76 -10.24
CA ASP A 901 25.07 -10.78 -11.02
C ASP A 901 23.90 -11.41 -11.78
N CYS A 902 23.44 -12.59 -11.35
CA CYS A 902 22.28 -13.28 -11.88
C CYS A 902 21.09 -13.13 -10.93
N HIS A 903 19.94 -12.78 -11.48
CA HIS A 903 18.65 -12.86 -10.79
C HIS A 903 17.90 -14.10 -11.27
N ILE A 904 17.51 -15.00 -10.37
CA ILE A 904 16.63 -16.14 -10.70
C ILE A 904 15.19 -15.64 -10.71
N PHE A 905 14.52 -15.80 -11.85
CA PHE A 905 13.13 -15.42 -12.01
C PHE A 905 12.16 -16.58 -11.71
N GLU A 906 12.49 -17.79 -12.17
CA GLU A 906 11.72 -19.02 -11.88
C GLU A 906 12.66 -20.23 -11.90
N GLY A 907 12.41 -21.20 -11.02
CA GLY A 907 13.16 -22.46 -10.95
C GLY A 907 14.19 -22.50 -9.83
N ASP A 908 14.27 -23.63 -9.13
CA ASP A 908 15.21 -23.87 -8.02
C ASP A 908 16.09 -25.11 -8.25
N GLY A 909 16.00 -25.70 -9.45
CA GLY A 909 16.74 -26.90 -9.84
C GLY A 909 16.21 -28.20 -9.25
N THR A 910 15.20 -28.18 -8.37
CA THR A 910 14.66 -29.41 -7.78
C THR A 910 13.72 -30.15 -8.74
N ARG A 911 13.00 -29.39 -9.59
CA ARG A 911 12.07 -29.90 -10.60
C ARG A 911 12.33 -29.25 -11.96
N PRO A 912 12.15 -29.98 -13.07
CA PRO A 912 12.22 -29.39 -14.40
C PRO A 912 10.92 -28.66 -14.74
N ILE A 913 11.02 -27.66 -15.61
CA ILE A 913 9.89 -27.03 -16.29
C ILE A 913 9.64 -27.80 -17.59
N HIS A 914 8.49 -28.46 -17.71
CA HIS A 914 8.18 -29.28 -18.88
C HIS A 914 8.04 -28.44 -20.16
N GLU A 915 8.48 -28.98 -21.31
CA GLU A 915 8.44 -28.29 -22.60
C GLU A 915 7.02 -27.83 -22.98
N GLU A 916 6.03 -28.69 -22.74
CA GLU A 916 4.61 -28.41 -22.97
C GLU A 916 4.04 -27.26 -22.12
N ASN A 917 4.70 -26.92 -21.02
CA ASN A 917 4.32 -25.82 -20.14
C ASN A 917 4.98 -24.49 -20.53
N VAL A 918 5.78 -24.45 -21.60
CA VAL A 918 6.41 -23.23 -22.10
C VAL A 918 5.73 -22.78 -23.39
N GLN A 919 5.12 -21.59 -23.36
CA GLN A 919 4.49 -20.99 -24.53
C GLN A 919 5.20 -19.68 -24.91
N ILE A 920 5.76 -19.62 -26.11
CA ILE A 920 6.38 -18.41 -26.67
C ILE A 920 5.47 -17.83 -27.75
N LEU A 921 4.96 -16.62 -27.50
CA LEU A 921 4.10 -15.87 -28.40
C LEU A 921 4.91 -14.78 -29.11
N HIS A 922 5.12 -14.94 -30.41
CA HIS A 922 5.80 -13.93 -31.25
C HIS A 922 4.81 -12.93 -31.86
N ARG A 923 5.09 -11.64 -31.67
CA ARG A 923 4.43 -10.53 -32.35
C ARG A 923 5.36 -9.98 -33.42
N ALA A 924 4.93 -10.01 -34.68
CA ALA A 924 5.71 -9.52 -35.83
C ALA A 924 5.94 -7.99 -35.87
N GLN A 925 5.63 -7.26 -34.79
CA GLN A 925 5.93 -5.84 -34.65
C GLN A 925 7.35 -5.64 -34.13
N ARG A 926 8.08 -4.65 -34.68
CA ARG A 926 9.41 -4.29 -34.20
C ARG A 926 9.34 -3.55 -32.86
N VAL A 927 10.32 -3.77 -31.99
CA VAL A 927 10.43 -3.10 -30.69
C VAL A 927 10.53 -1.57 -30.85
N ALA A 928 9.78 -0.84 -30.02
CA ALA A 928 9.81 0.63 -30.01
C ALA A 928 10.99 1.13 -29.16
N GLN A 929 11.80 2.03 -29.73
CA GLN A 929 12.99 2.58 -29.08
C GLN A 929 12.87 4.09 -28.84
N PRO A 930 13.37 4.61 -27.71
CA PRO A 930 13.45 6.06 -27.48
C PRO A 930 14.42 6.73 -28.46
N PRO A 931 14.30 8.05 -28.71
CA PRO A 931 15.14 8.77 -29.68
C PRO A 931 16.65 8.55 -29.50
N VAL A 932 17.14 8.58 -28.26
CA VAL A 932 18.57 8.37 -27.94
C VAL A 932 19.08 6.99 -28.36
N VAL A 933 18.30 5.93 -28.14
CA VAL A 933 18.68 4.56 -28.52
C VAL A 933 18.66 4.41 -30.04
N ARG A 934 17.68 5.04 -30.73
CA ARG A 934 17.66 5.06 -32.20
C ARG A 934 18.88 5.76 -32.79
N GLN A 935 19.36 6.83 -32.16
CA GLN A 935 20.58 7.52 -32.56
C GLN A 935 21.81 6.61 -32.40
N TRP A 936 22.00 6.00 -31.22
CA TRP A 936 23.11 5.07 -31.01
C TRP A 936 23.08 3.87 -31.96
N ARG A 937 21.88 3.36 -32.27
CA ARG A 937 21.70 2.32 -33.27
C ARG A 937 22.16 2.77 -34.67
N ALA A 938 21.79 3.99 -35.08
CA ALA A 938 22.23 4.54 -36.37
C ALA A 938 23.75 4.77 -36.43
N GLU A 939 24.38 5.19 -35.32
CA GLU A 939 25.84 5.29 -35.20
C GLU A 939 26.51 3.93 -35.42
N ILE A 940 25.99 2.87 -34.77
CA ILE A 940 26.48 1.50 -34.90
C ILE A 940 26.32 0.98 -36.34
N GLU A 941 25.14 1.18 -36.94
CA GLU A 941 24.86 0.73 -38.30
C GLU A 941 25.76 1.43 -39.34
N ALA A 942 26.01 2.73 -39.17
CA ALA A 942 26.94 3.49 -40.01
C ALA A 942 28.39 3.01 -39.84
N GLU A 943 28.82 2.74 -38.60
CA GLU A 943 30.14 2.20 -38.28
C GLU A 943 30.38 0.84 -38.93
N GLU A 944 29.47 -0.10 -38.73
CA GLU A 944 29.61 -1.46 -39.26
C GLU A 944 29.50 -1.49 -40.80
N SER A 945 28.64 -0.64 -41.39
CA SER A 945 28.57 -0.47 -42.85
C SER A 945 29.88 0.07 -43.43
N ARG A 946 30.55 1.00 -42.73
CA ARG A 946 31.85 1.53 -43.15
C ARG A 946 32.94 0.47 -43.06
N LYS A 947 32.97 -0.32 -41.98
CA LYS A 947 33.92 -1.44 -41.84
C LYS A 947 33.72 -2.47 -42.95
N ALA A 948 32.46 -2.81 -43.24
CA ALA A 948 32.12 -3.72 -44.34
C ALA A 948 32.62 -3.19 -45.69
N ALA A 949 32.35 -1.91 -46.00
CA ALA A 949 32.83 -1.26 -47.22
C ALA A 949 34.37 -1.18 -47.31
N ALA A 950 35.04 -1.06 -46.17
CA ALA A 950 36.50 -1.04 -46.06
C ALA A 950 37.15 -2.43 -46.04
N GLY A 951 36.37 -3.52 -46.12
CA GLY A 951 36.87 -4.89 -46.01
C GLY A 951 37.43 -5.24 -44.62
N LEU A 952 37.12 -4.44 -43.61
CA LEU A 952 37.50 -4.69 -42.22
C LEU A 952 36.55 -5.70 -41.57
N PRO A 953 37.01 -6.43 -40.53
CA PRO A 953 36.13 -7.27 -39.71
C PRO A 953 34.95 -6.43 -39.19
N HIS A 954 33.74 -6.86 -39.54
CA HIS A 954 32.50 -6.17 -39.20
C HIS A 954 31.44 -7.15 -38.71
N ARG A 955 30.45 -6.61 -37.99
CA ARG A 955 29.38 -7.36 -37.34
C ARG A 955 28.16 -7.41 -38.24
N TRP A 956 27.71 -8.61 -38.56
CA TRP A 956 26.48 -8.84 -39.31
C TRP A 956 25.25 -8.62 -38.42
N ASN A 957 24.29 -7.83 -38.90
CA ASN A 957 23.03 -7.61 -38.18
C ASN A 957 22.12 -8.84 -38.31
N ARG A 958 22.10 -9.69 -37.29
CA ARG A 958 21.25 -10.89 -37.26
C ARG A 958 19.89 -10.62 -36.60
N PRO A 959 18.78 -11.21 -37.08
CA PRO A 959 17.47 -11.11 -36.42
C PRO A 959 17.48 -11.68 -35.00
N ARG A 960 16.81 -11.00 -34.07
CA ARG A 960 16.67 -11.37 -32.66
C ARG A 960 15.25 -11.09 -32.16
N PHE A 961 15.02 -11.34 -30.87
CA PHE A 961 13.79 -10.97 -30.20
C PHE A 961 14.05 -10.04 -29.02
N ALA A 962 13.10 -9.14 -28.80
CA ALA A 962 12.97 -8.41 -27.55
C ALA A 962 11.85 -9.02 -26.70
N ILE A 963 12.14 -9.26 -25.42
CA ILE A 963 11.15 -9.79 -24.48
C ILE A 963 10.20 -8.66 -24.08
N GLU A 964 8.92 -8.77 -24.44
CA GLU A 964 7.90 -7.81 -23.99
C GLU A 964 7.43 -8.12 -22.57
N ARG A 965 7.27 -9.42 -22.27
CA ARG A 965 6.76 -9.88 -20.98
C ARG A 965 7.07 -11.36 -20.80
N ILE A 966 7.40 -11.75 -19.58
CA ILE A 966 7.36 -13.14 -19.12
C ILE A 966 6.29 -13.25 -18.03
N THR A 967 5.53 -14.34 -17.99
CA THR A 967 4.51 -14.58 -16.97
C THR A 967 4.53 -16.03 -16.58
N VAL A 968 4.60 -16.30 -15.27
CA VAL A 968 4.55 -17.64 -14.71
C VAL A 968 3.22 -17.82 -13.99
N THR A 969 2.55 -18.91 -14.31
CA THR A 969 1.38 -19.43 -13.59
C THR A 969 1.68 -20.87 -13.16
N ARG A 970 0.78 -21.52 -12.41
CA ARG A 970 1.00 -22.89 -11.94
C ARG A 970 -0.19 -23.79 -12.24
N THR A 971 0.06 -25.09 -12.45
CA THR A 971 -0.99 -26.09 -12.59
C THR A 971 -1.77 -26.23 -11.28
N HIS A 972 -3.08 -26.46 -11.39
CA HIS A 972 -4.03 -26.49 -10.28
C HIS A 972 -3.81 -27.58 -9.21
N LEU A 973 -3.09 -28.67 -9.54
CA LEU A 973 -2.88 -29.82 -8.63
C LEU A 973 -1.40 -30.11 -8.37
N GLY A 974 -0.54 -29.98 -9.38
CA GLY A 974 0.90 -30.26 -9.27
C GLY A 974 1.74 -29.04 -8.86
N GLU A 975 1.15 -27.84 -8.90
CA GLU A 975 1.86 -26.57 -8.78
C GLU A 975 3.03 -26.43 -9.78
N ASP A 976 2.94 -27.12 -10.92
CA ASP A 976 3.97 -27.09 -11.96
C ASP A 976 3.95 -25.75 -12.69
N PRO A 977 5.12 -25.12 -12.93
CA PRO A 977 5.17 -23.82 -13.58
C PRO A 977 4.73 -23.91 -15.05
N ILE A 978 3.81 -23.03 -15.42
CA ILE A 978 3.40 -22.73 -16.80
C ILE A 978 3.93 -21.35 -17.15
N VAL A 979 4.86 -21.31 -18.11
CA VAL A 979 5.60 -20.10 -18.49
C VAL A 979 5.13 -19.59 -19.84
N GLN A 980 4.69 -18.34 -19.87
CA GLN A 980 4.30 -17.66 -21.10
C GLN A 980 5.27 -16.50 -21.37
N LEU A 981 5.99 -16.56 -22.50
CA LEU A 981 6.86 -15.50 -22.98
C LEU A 981 6.21 -14.79 -24.16
N ARG A 982 6.10 -13.48 -24.11
CA ARG A 982 5.68 -12.66 -25.24
C ARG A 982 6.90 -11.91 -25.79
N VAL A 983 7.16 -12.09 -27.08
CA VAL A 983 8.35 -11.56 -27.76
C VAL A 983 7.97 -10.74 -28.98
N CYS A 984 8.74 -9.69 -29.24
CA CYS A 984 8.59 -8.84 -30.43
C CYS A 984 9.88 -8.83 -31.26
N THR A 985 9.78 -8.40 -32.52
CA THR A 985 10.91 -8.44 -33.45
C THR A 985 11.99 -7.42 -33.06
N ALA A 986 13.24 -7.87 -32.95
CA ALA A 986 14.43 -7.04 -32.74
C ALA A 986 15.59 -7.53 -33.62
N ASP A 987 16.74 -6.89 -33.55
CA ASP A 987 17.95 -7.35 -34.23
C ASP A 987 19.21 -7.16 -33.39
N TYR A 988 20.35 -7.63 -33.90
CA TYR A 988 21.62 -7.57 -33.19
C TYR A 988 22.05 -6.13 -32.89
N TYR A 989 21.77 -5.18 -33.79
CA TYR A 989 22.10 -3.77 -33.56
C TYR A 989 21.22 -3.14 -32.48
N ASP A 990 19.96 -3.57 -32.34
CA ASP A 990 19.09 -3.17 -31.23
C ASP A 990 19.70 -3.57 -29.86
N PHE A 991 20.24 -4.79 -29.76
CA PHE A 991 20.96 -5.26 -28.57
C PHE A 991 22.22 -4.43 -28.29
N LEU A 992 23.04 -4.15 -29.31
CA LEU A 992 24.24 -3.32 -29.14
C LEU A 992 23.87 -1.89 -28.70
N ALA A 993 22.79 -1.33 -29.25
CA ALA A 993 22.34 0.03 -28.95
C ALA A 993 21.76 0.16 -27.53
N ALA A 994 21.13 -0.89 -27.00
CA ALA A 994 20.51 -0.85 -25.68
C ALA A 994 21.40 -1.51 -24.60
N SER A 995 21.53 -2.84 -24.65
CA SER A 995 22.14 -3.66 -23.59
C SER A 995 23.64 -3.42 -23.39
N LEU A 996 24.41 -3.16 -24.45
CA LEU A 996 25.84 -2.83 -24.32
C LEU A 996 26.11 -1.35 -24.01
N ASN A 997 25.12 -0.47 -24.20
CA ASN A 997 25.22 0.95 -23.89
C ASN A 997 24.43 1.32 -22.63
N LEU A 998 24.11 0.34 -21.76
CA LEU A 998 23.38 0.57 -20.52
C LEU A 998 24.04 1.64 -19.63
N ASP A 999 25.37 1.65 -19.61
CA ASP A 999 26.19 2.57 -18.82
C ASP A 999 26.73 3.76 -19.63
N ARG A 1000 26.34 3.88 -20.90
CA ARG A 1000 26.67 5.06 -21.72
C ARG A 1000 25.84 6.26 -21.21
N PRO A 1001 26.47 7.40 -20.87
CA PRO A 1001 25.73 8.59 -20.46
C PRO A 1001 24.81 9.08 -21.58
N HIS A 1002 23.58 9.45 -21.22
CA HIS A 1002 22.64 10.09 -22.13
C HIS A 1002 23.19 11.46 -22.55
N PRO A 1003 23.22 11.80 -23.85
CA PRO A 1003 23.79 13.06 -24.33
C PRO A 1003 23.18 14.31 -23.68
N ASP A 1004 21.87 14.29 -23.44
CA ASP A 1004 21.12 15.46 -22.94
C ASP A 1004 20.76 15.45 -21.44
N LEU A 1005 20.86 14.31 -20.75
CA LEU A 1005 20.25 14.13 -19.41
C LEU A 1005 21.26 13.81 -18.30
N ASP A 1006 22.55 13.68 -18.62
CA ASP A 1006 23.64 13.30 -17.70
C ASP A 1006 23.33 12.09 -16.80
N ILE A 1007 22.47 11.17 -17.27
CA ILE A 1007 22.12 9.90 -16.64
C ILE A 1007 22.26 8.76 -17.66
N THR A 1008 22.49 7.52 -17.22
CA THR A 1008 22.62 6.35 -18.12
C THR A 1008 21.28 5.63 -18.30
N LEU A 1009 21.15 4.76 -19.31
CA LEU A 1009 19.95 3.92 -19.46
C LEU A 1009 19.74 3.00 -18.24
N ARG A 1010 20.83 2.53 -17.63
CA ARG A 1010 20.78 1.75 -16.39
C ARG A 1010 20.15 2.54 -15.24
N HIS A 1011 20.60 3.78 -15.03
CA HIS A 1011 20.03 4.64 -13.99
C HIS A 1011 18.57 4.97 -14.28
N GLN A 1012 18.25 5.28 -15.54
CA GLN A 1012 16.90 5.71 -15.94
C GLN A 1012 15.84 4.60 -15.85
N TYR A 1013 16.17 3.38 -16.28
CA TYR A 1013 15.16 2.33 -16.50
C TYR A 1013 15.35 1.08 -15.65
N LEU A 1014 16.53 0.86 -15.06
CA LEU A 1014 16.83 -0.36 -14.29
C LEU A 1014 17.12 -0.06 -12.82
N GLU A 1015 17.51 1.16 -12.47
CA GLU A 1015 17.82 1.56 -11.09
C GLU A 1015 16.55 1.84 -10.28
N ASN A 1016 16.42 1.16 -9.13
CA ASN A 1016 15.24 1.23 -8.25
C ASN A 1016 13.92 0.73 -8.86
N GLN A 1017 13.99 -0.03 -9.96
CA GLN A 1017 12.86 -0.72 -10.56
C GLN A 1017 13.08 -2.24 -10.53
N ASP A 1018 12.00 -3.01 -10.49
CA ASP A 1018 12.06 -4.46 -10.70
C ASP A 1018 12.62 -4.70 -12.12
N PRO A 1019 13.76 -5.40 -12.27
CA PRO A 1019 14.35 -5.61 -13.58
C PRO A 1019 13.43 -6.39 -14.52
N VAL A 1020 12.46 -7.17 -14.03
CA VAL A 1020 11.46 -7.85 -14.86
C VAL A 1020 10.51 -6.87 -15.55
N MET A 1021 10.38 -5.65 -15.02
CA MET A 1021 9.49 -4.60 -15.54
C MET A 1021 10.21 -3.64 -16.50
N ALA A 1022 11.45 -3.92 -16.87
CA ALA A 1022 12.20 -3.10 -17.80
C ALA A 1022 11.49 -2.95 -19.16
N PRO A 1023 11.58 -1.80 -19.83
CA PRO A 1023 11.03 -1.62 -21.15
C PRO A 1023 11.59 -2.63 -22.16
N PRO A 1024 10.79 -3.14 -23.12
CA PRO A 1024 11.21 -4.21 -24.03
C PRO A 1024 12.47 -3.89 -24.84
N PHE A 1025 12.73 -2.61 -25.14
CA PHE A 1025 13.94 -2.20 -25.88
C PHE A 1025 15.24 -2.46 -25.13
N LEU A 1026 15.21 -2.64 -23.80
CA LEU A 1026 16.39 -3.03 -23.02
C LEU A 1026 16.61 -4.56 -23.02
N SER A 1027 15.57 -5.33 -23.32
CA SER A 1027 15.56 -6.79 -23.28
C SER A 1027 15.67 -7.41 -24.69
N CYS A 1028 16.51 -6.84 -25.58
CA CYS A 1028 16.69 -7.25 -26.99
C CYS A 1028 17.53 -8.54 -27.19
N SER A 1029 17.62 -9.40 -26.17
CA SER A 1029 18.38 -10.64 -26.20
C SER A 1029 17.82 -11.66 -25.21
N PHE A 1030 17.77 -12.92 -25.64
CA PHE A 1030 17.37 -14.06 -24.82
C PHE A 1030 18.35 -15.21 -25.06
N GLY A 1031 19.09 -15.61 -24.02
CA GLY A 1031 20.06 -16.71 -24.07
C GLY A 1031 19.45 -18.03 -23.64
N VAL A 1032 19.88 -19.11 -24.28
CA VAL A 1032 19.61 -20.49 -23.88
C VAL A 1032 20.94 -21.10 -23.46
N HIS A 1033 21.11 -21.32 -22.17
CA HIS A 1033 22.36 -21.77 -21.57
C HIS A 1033 22.23 -23.20 -21.06
N VAL A 1034 23.17 -24.07 -21.44
CA VAL A 1034 23.14 -25.49 -21.13
C VAL A 1034 24.36 -25.88 -20.30
N ALA A 1035 24.12 -26.48 -19.13
CA ALA A 1035 25.13 -27.21 -18.38
C ALA A 1035 25.13 -28.68 -18.83
N VAL A 1036 26.27 -29.16 -19.32
CA VAL A 1036 26.43 -30.49 -19.91
C VAL A 1036 27.22 -31.40 -18.98
N GLU A 1037 26.64 -32.56 -18.69
CA GLU A 1037 27.23 -33.65 -17.94
C GLU A 1037 27.45 -34.85 -18.88
N THR A 1038 28.66 -35.38 -18.93
CA THR A 1038 28.99 -36.60 -19.67
C THR A 1038 28.61 -37.83 -18.85
N GLY A 1039 27.88 -38.77 -19.44
CA GLY A 1039 27.37 -39.96 -18.75
C GLY A 1039 28.40 -41.08 -18.60
N VAL A 1040 29.37 -41.18 -19.52
CA VAL A 1040 30.37 -42.26 -19.53
C VAL A 1040 31.39 -42.12 -18.41
N ASP A 1041 31.88 -40.90 -18.19
CA ASP A 1041 32.92 -40.57 -17.22
C ASP A 1041 32.45 -39.60 -16.12
N GLY A 1042 31.17 -39.20 -16.13
CA GLY A 1042 30.55 -38.44 -15.05
C GLY A 1042 31.15 -37.05 -14.86
N LYS A 1043 31.44 -36.31 -15.93
CA LYS A 1043 32.10 -35.00 -15.87
C LYS A 1043 31.17 -33.86 -16.29
N MET A 1044 31.18 -32.79 -15.50
CA MET A 1044 30.60 -31.49 -15.83
C MET A 1044 31.56 -30.71 -16.74
N LEU A 1045 31.04 -30.23 -17.87
CA LEU A 1045 31.79 -29.45 -18.85
C LEU A 1045 31.62 -27.95 -18.59
N PHE A 1046 32.73 -27.22 -18.53
CA PHE A 1046 32.76 -25.75 -18.51
C PHE A 1046 33.45 -25.24 -19.77
N SER A 1047 32.87 -24.21 -20.39
CA SER A 1047 33.44 -23.56 -21.57
C SER A 1047 33.89 -22.15 -21.22
N HIS A 1048 35.06 -21.76 -21.68
CA HIS A 1048 35.59 -20.41 -21.49
C HIS A 1048 35.55 -19.66 -22.81
N ARG A 1049 34.98 -18.45 -22.79
CA ARG A 1049 34.78 -17.67 -24.00
C ARG A 1049 36.08 -17.02 -24.48
N SER A 1050 36.29 -17.03 -25.79
CA SER A 1050 37.45 -16.37 -26.40
C SER A 1050 37.34 -14.83 -26.31
N ALA A 1051 38.45 -14.12 -26.47
CA ALA A 1051 38.43 -12.65 -26.54
C ALA A 1051 37.66 -12.08 -27.76
N ALA A 1052 37.31 -12.93 -28.74
CA ALA A 1052 36.62 -12.51 -29.96
C ALA A 1052 35.10 -12.34 -29.80
N VAL A 1053 34.51 -12.80 -28.68
CA VAL A 1053 33.08 -12.65 -28.42
C VAL A 1053 32.75 -11.27 -27.84
N VAL A 1054 31.54 -10.77 -28.10
CA VAL A 1054 31.11 -9.42 -27.67
C VAL A 1054 30.51 -9.41 -26.26
N GLY A 1055 29.77 -10.46 -25.90
CA GLY A 1055 29.14 -10.59 -24.58
C GLY A 1055 30.00 -11.44 -23.66
N ASN A 1056 30.42 -10.89 -22.52
CA ASN A 1056 31.24 -11.56 -21.50
C ASN A 1056 32.52 -12.24 -22.08
N PRO A 1057 33.41 -11.51 -22.77
CA PRO A 1057 34.67 -12.07 -23.28
C PRO A 1057 35.60 -12.50 -22.15
N GLU A 1058 36.43 -13.52 -22.43
CA GLU A 1058 37.48 -14.01 -21.51
C GLU A 1058 36.93 -14.45 -20.13
N ARG A 1059 35.75 -15.08 -20.14
CA ARG A 1059 35.09 -15.58 -18.94
C ARG A 1059 34.62 -17.02 -19.09
N TRP A 1060 34.60 -17.74 -17.99
CA TRP A 1060 33.90 -19.02 -17.88
C TRP A 1060 32.39 -18.82 -18.06
N ASN A 1061 31.78 -19.70 -18.84
CA ASN A 1061 30.37 -19.64 -19.23
C ASN A 1061 29.73 -21.03 -19.18
N ALA A 1062 28.44 -21.11 -19.53
CA ALA A 1062 27.73 -22.35 -19.77
C ALA A 1062 28.49 -23.27 -20.74
N SER A 1063 28.26 -24.58 -20.64
CA SER A 1063 28.91 -25.58 -21.52
C SER A 1063 28.58 -25.32 -22.99
N ALA A 1064 27.31 -25.01 -23.27
CA ALA A 1064 26.86 -24.50 -24.57
C ALA A 1064 25.89 -23.33 -24.38
N SER A 1065 25.89 -22.34 -25.28
CA SER A 1065 25.10 -21.13 -25.11
C SER A 1065 24.70 -20.45 -26.43
N GLU A 1066 23.43 -20.55 -26.80
CA GLU A 1066 22.93 -19.88 -28.01
C GLU A 1066 21.85 -18.83 -27.71
N GLY A 1067 21.79 -17.76 -28.51
CA GLY A 1067 20.73 -16.76 -28.43
C GLY A 1067 19.50 -17.14 -29.26
N LEU A 1068 18.30 -16.92 -28.72
CA LEU A 1068 17.06 -17.05 -29.48
C LEU A 1068 16.98 -16.00 -30.61
N SER A 1069 16.57 -16.44 -31.80
CA SER A 1069 16.76 -15.68 -33.04
C SER A 1069 15.63 -15.89 -34.04
N GLY A 1070 15.58 -15.05 -35.09
CA GLY A 1070 14.47 -15.09 -36.05
C GLY A 1070 14.29 -16.40 -36.82
N HIS A 1071 15.33 -17.23 -36.95
CA HIS A 1071 15.20 -18.57 -37.58
C HIS A 1071 14.63 -19.63 -36.64
N ASP A 1072 14.43 -19.31 -35.35
CA ASP A 1072 13.70 -20.17 -34.40
C ASP A 1072 12.17 -20.08 -34.58
N VAL A 1073 11.67 -19.18 -35.43
CA VAL A 1073 10.24 -19.14 -35.81
C VAL A 1073 9.95 -20.27 -36.79
N PRO A 1074 9.14 -21.28 -36.41
CA PRO A 1074 8.85 -22.39 -37.30
C PRO A 1074 8.02 -21.95 -38.50
N THR A 1075 8.35 -22.47 -39.68
CA THR A 1075 7.63 -22.15 -40.93
C THR A 1075 6.28 -22.84 -41.03
N ASP A 1076 6.05 -23.88 -40.24
CA ASP A 1076 4.82 -24.66 -40.16
C ASP A 1076 3.78 -24.10 -39.16
N GLY A 1077 4.13 -22.99 -38.47
CA GLY A 1077 3.28 -22.34 -37.47
C GLY A 1077 3.28 -23.02 -36.10
N SER A 1078 4.15 -24.01 -35.87
CA SER A 1078 4.39 -24.56 -34.53
C SER A 1078 5.02 -23.51 -33.59
N PRO A 1079 4.87 -23.65 -32.25
CA PRO A 1079 5.44 -22.70 -31.31
C PRO A 1079 6.98 -22.76 -31.29
N ILE A 1080 7.61 -21.62 -31.01
CA ILE A 1080 9.06 -21.54 -30.83
C ILE A 1080 9.48 -22.45 -29.65
N SER A 1081 10.42 -23.38 -29.88
CA SER A 1081 10.91 -24.33 -28.87
C SER A 1081 12.29 -23.95 -28.36
N LEU A 1082 12.39 -23.70 -27.04
CA LEU A 1082 13.68 -23.51 -26.37
C LEU A 1082 14.53 -24.79 -26.36
N HIS A 1083 13.89 -25.98 -26.37
CA HIS A 1083 14.61 -27.25 -26.43
C HIS A 1083 15.29 -27.42 -27.80
N ALA A 1084 14.66 -26.98 -28.88
CA ALA A 1084 15.28 -26.98 -30.21
C ALA A 1084 16.51 -26.05 -30.25
N THR A 1085 16.41 -24.85 -29.65
CA THR A 1085 17.55 -23.92 -29.53
C THR A 1085 18.67 -24.53 -28.66
N ALA A 1086 18.36 -25.16 -27.53
CA ALA A 1086 19.37 -25.82 -26.69
C ALA A 1086 20.10 -26.96 -27.43
N ARG A 1087 19.37 -27.78 -28.19
CA ARG A 1087 19.96 -28.84 -29.03
C ARG A 1087 20.86 -28.27 -30.12
N ARG A 1088 20.47 -27.15 -30.72
CA ARG A 1088 21.30 -26.45 -31.71
C ARG A 1088 22.58 -25.90 -31.07
N ALA A 1089 22.50 -25.28 -29.90
CA ALA A 1089 23.68 -24.82 -29.15
C ALA A 1089 24.69 -25.97 -28.93
N MET A 1090 24.22 -27.12 -28.43
CA MET A 1090 25.09 -28.29 -28.20
C MET A 1090 25.67 -28.87 -29.51
N LYS A 1091 24.91 -28.83 -30.61
CA LYS A 1091 25.41 -29.24 -31.93
C LYS A 1091 26.48 -28.30 -32.46
N GLU A 1092 26.24 -27.01 -32.40
CA GLU A 1092 27.06 -25.98 -33.03
C GLU A 1092 28.32 -25.65 -32.23
N GLU A 1093 28.30 -25.80 -30.90
CA GLU A 1093 29.43 -25.50 -30.03
C GLU A 1093 30.17 -26.75 -29.55
N LEU A 1094 29.45 -27.86 -29.28
CA LEU A 1094 30.02 -29.07 -28.67
C LEU A 1094 30.09 -30.27 -29.62
N GLY A 1095 29.44 -30.19 -30.79
CA GLY A 1095 29.37 -31.29 -31.74
C GLY A 1095 28.52 -32.46 -31.24
N VAL A 1096 27.47 -32.19 -30.45
CA VAL A 1096 26.46 -33.17 -30.05
C VAL A 1096 25.37 -33.20 -31.12
N PHE A 1097 25.23 -34.33 -31.81
CA PHE A 1097 24.34 -34.47 -32.96
C PHE A 1097 22.94 -34.95 -32.55
N PRO A 1098 21.91 -34.75 -33.40
CA PRO A 1098 20.54 -35.19 -33.10
C PRO A 1098 20.39 -36.70 -32.84
N GLU A 1099 21.32 -37.52 -33.37
CA GLU A 1099 21.32 -38.97 -33.19
C GLU A 1099 21.92 -39.41 -31.84
N ASP A 1100 22.64 -38.51 -31.15
CA ASP A 1100 23.14 -38.80 -29.81
C ASP A 1100 21.98 -38.78 -28.80
N ARG A 1101 22.02 -39.69 -27.83
CA ARG A 1101 21.05 -39.69 -26.74
C ARG A 1101 21.35 -38.53 -25.79
N ILE A 1102 20.32 -37.74 -25.48
CA ILE A 1102 20.43 -36.56 -24.62
C ILE A 1102 19.23 -36.51 -23.68
N ASP A 1103 19.49 -36.52 -22.38
CA ASP A 1103 18.50 -36.20 -21.36
C ASP A 1103 18.55 -34.70 -21.10
N LEU A 1104 17.60 -33.96 -21.65
CA LEU A 1104 17.57 -32.50 -21.63
C LEU A 1104 16.41 -32.00 -20.78
N GLU A 1105 16.72 -31.22 -19.73
CA GLU A 1105 15.74 -30.68 -18.79
C GLU A 1105 15.90 -29.15 -18.65
N LEU A 1106 14.80 -28.41 -18.80
CA LEU A 1106 14.75 -26.97 -18.48
C LEU A 1106 14.63 -26.80 -16.96
N LEU A 1107 15.57 -26.12 -16.34
CA LEU A 1107 15.66 -25.93 -14.88
C LEU A 1107 15.04 -24.63 -14.38
N GLY A 1108 14.97 -23.61 -15.23
CA GLY A 1108 14.51 -22.29 -14.81
C GLY A 1108 14.83 -21.17 -15.79
N PHE A 1109 14.47 -19.95 -15.38
CA PHE A 1109 14.73 -18.71 -16.07
C PHE A 1109 15.48 -17.75 -15.16
N GLY A 1110 16.48 -17.07 -15.70
CA GLY A 1110 17.25 -16.05 -15.01
C GLY A 1110 17.47 -14.80 -15.85
N LEU A 1111 18.06 -13.80 -15.22
CA LEU A 1111 18.34 -12.50 -15.82
C LEU A 1111 19.76 -12.07 -15.47
N ASP A 1112 20.58 -11.82 -16.48
CA ASP A 1112 21.88 -11.17 -16.36
C ASP A 1112 21.66 -9.70 -16.01
N LEU A 1113 22.02 -9.29 -14.79
CA LEU A 1113 21.83 -7.92 -14.32
C LEU A 1113 22.89 -6.94 -14.88
N ARG A 1114 24.04 -7.44 -15.39
CA ARG A 1114 25.05 -6.61 -16.05
C ARG A 1114 24.56 -6.17 -17.42
N LEU A 1115 24.11 -7.10 -18.25
CA LEU A 1115 23.69 -6.79 -19.63
C LEU A 1115 22.17 -6.67 -19.81
N HIS A 1116 21.39 -6.89 -18.76
CA HIS A 1116 19.93 -6.96 -18.82
C HIS A 1116 19.44 -7.98 -19.87
N GLN A 1117 20.04 -9.17 -19.85
CA GLN A 1117 19.78 -10.23 -20.81
C GLN A 1117 19.06 -11.41 -20.14
N TRP A 1118 17.90 -11.78 -20.67
CA TRP A 1118 17.15 -12.94 -20.20
C TRP A 1118 17.84 -14.24 -20.57
N ALA A 1119 17.70 -15.26 -19.72
CA ALA A 1119 18.29 -16.57 -19.91
C ALA A 1119 17.32 -17.70 -19.53
N ALA A 1120 17.33 -18.78 -20.31
CA ALA A 1120 16.80 -20.09 -19.93
C ALA A 1120 17.95 -21.02 -19.54
N PHE A 1121 17.79 -21.76 -18.43
CA PHE A 1121 18.80 -22.65 -17.88
C PHE A 1121 18.45 -24.10 -18.12
N PHE A 1122 19.30 -24.83 -18.83
CA PHE A 1122 19.12 -26.25 -19.13
C PHE A 1122 20.20 -27.11 -18.49
N ARG A 1123 19.84 -28.31 -18.09
CA ARG A 1123 20.77 -29.41 -17.83
C ARG A 1123 20.65 -30.43 -18.94
N ALA A 1124 21.78 -30.84 -19.49
CA ALA A 1124 21.88 -31.93 -20.45
C ALA A 1124 22.79 -33.03 -19.89
N VAL A 1125 22.31 -34.27 -19.86
CA VAL A 1125 23.16 -35.44 -19.64
C VAL A 1125 23.34 -36.14 -20.97
N LEU A 1126 24.58 -36.52 -21.29
CA LEU A 1126 24.95 -37.26 -22.50
C LEU A 1126 25.31 -38.70 -22.11
N PRO A 1127 24.34 -39.64 -22.05
CA PRO A 1127 24.57 -40.95 -21.42
C PRO A 1127 25.67 -41.77 -22.11
N ASP A 1128 25.85 -41.57 -23.41
CA ASP A 1128 26.71 -42.40 -24.27
C ASP A 1128 28.01 -41.70 -24.70
N LEU A 1129 28.28 -40.48 -24.20
CA LEU A 1129 29.46 -39.70 -24.56
C LEU A 1129 30.31 -39.37 -23.32
N GLY A 1130 31.63 -39.50 -23.46
CA GLY A 1130 32.62 -39.04 -22.47
C GLY A 1130 33.46 -37.86 -22.95
N GLU A 1131 34.38 -37.37 -22.10
CA GLU A 1131 35.31 -36.29 -22.45
C GLU A 1131 36.10 -36.59 -23.73
N GLU A 1132 36.62 -37.82 -23.87
CA GLU A 1132 37.42 -38.21 -25.04
C GLU A 1132 36.64 -38.11 -26.35
N ASP A 1133 35.36 -38.48 -26.34
CA ASP A 1133 34.50 -38.44 -27.53
C ASP A 1133 34.29 -37.01 -28.00
N LEU A 1134 33.97 -36.11 -27.07
CA LEU A 1134 33.80 -34.69 -27.37
C LEU A 1134 35.10 -34.09 -27.91
N ARG A 1135 36.24 -34.31 -27.23
CA ARG A 1135 37.54 -33.84 -27.71
C ARG A 1135 37.92 -34.38 -29.09
N ARG A 1136 37.62 -35.66 -29.37
CA ARG A 1136 37.81 -36.26 -30.70
C ARG A 1136 36.97 -35.58 -31.77
N ARG A 1137 35.70 -35.24 -31.46
CA ARG A 1137 34.83 -34.48 -32.38
C ARG A 1137 35.36 -33.08 -32.63
N TRP A 1138 35.85 -32.40 -31.59
CA TRP A 1138 36.39 -31.03 -31.69
C TRP A 1138 37.65 -30.96 -32.55
N ALA A 1139 38.45 -32.02 -32.55
CA ALA A 1139 39.61 -32.17 -33.43
C ALA A 1139 39.23 -32.29 -34.93
N ARG A 1140 38.02 -32.77 -35.23
CA ARG A 1140 37.50 -32.90 -36.61
C ARG A 1140 36.84 -31.62 -37.14
N GLY A 1141 36.70 -30.60 -36.29
CA GLY A 1141 36.12 -29.30 -36.63
C GLY A 1141 34.66 -29.19 -36.22
N ILE A 1142 34.33 -28.06 -35.60
CA ILE A 1142 32.98 -27.66 -35.20
C ILE A 1142 32.71 -26.26 -35.73
N LYS A 1143 31.44 -25.99 -36.07
CA LYS A 1143 30.96 -24.76 -36.69
C LYS A 1143 31.41 -23.50 -35.93
N ASP A 1144 31.24 -23.46 -34.61
CA ASP A 1144 31.54 -22.28 -33.77
C ASP A 1144 32.74 -22.46 -32.84
N LYS A 1145 33.78 -23.15 -33.34
CA LYS A 1145 35.04 -23.36 -32.60
C LYS A 1145 35.74 -22.07 -32.12
N TRP A 1146 35.44 -20.93 -32.74
CA TRP A 1146 36.04 -19.63 -32.42
C TRP A 1146 35.44 -18.98 -31.16
N GLU A 1147 34.26 -19.41 -30.72
CA GLU A 1147 33.57 -18.82 -29.57
C GLU A 1147 34.23 -19.17 -28.22
N HIS A 1148 34.93 -20.30 -28.16
CA HIS A 1148 35.59 -20.81 -26.96
C HIS A 1148 37.08 -21.06 -27.20
N ASP A 1149 37.91 -20.64 -26.26
CA ASP A 1149 39.37 -20.85 -26.32
C ASP A 1149 39.86 -21.99 -25.41
N ARG A 1150 39.11 -22.33 -24.35
CA ARG A 1150 39.41 -23.47 -23.46
C ARG A 1150 38.14 -24.13 -22.91
N HIS A 1151 38.27 -25.41 -22.56
CA HIS A 1151 37.23 -26.24 -21.95
C HIS A 1151 37.80 -26.95 -20.72
N ALA A 1152 37.04 -27.01 -19.62
CA ALA A 1152 37.37 -27.79 -18.42
C ALA A 1152 36.33 -28.90 -18.21
N PHE A 1153 36.81 -30.09 -17.88
CA PHE A 1153 35.98 -31.23 -17.51
C PHE A 1153 36.26 -31.57 -16.05
N VAL A 1154 35.25 -31.40 -15.19
CA VAL A 1154 35.34 -31.55 -13.74
C VAL A 1154 34.41 -32.70 -13.33
N PRO A 1155 34.75 -33.58 -12.38
CA PRO A 1155 33.79 -34.56 -11.88
C PRO A 1155 32.46 -33.90 -11.49
N ALA A 1156 31.32 -34.48 -11.92
CA ALA A 1156 30.00 -33.88 -11.79
C ALA A 1156 29.39 -33.99 -10.38
N ASP A 1157 30.22 -34.26 -9.36
CA ASP A 1157 29.79 -34.23 -7.97
C ASP A 1157 29.77 -32.79 -7.40
N PRO A 1158 28.93 -32.51 -6.39
CA PRO A 1158 28.80 -31.17 -5.86
C PRO A 1158 30.09 -30.57 -5.30
N ASP A 1159 30.96 -31.36 -4.64
CA ASP A 1159 32.19 -30.81 -4.06
C ASP A 1159 33.15 -30.38 -5.16
N SER A 1160 33.41 -31.23 -6.16
CA SER A 1160 34.35 -30.94 -7.25
C SER A 1160 33.92 -29.73 -8.09
N VAL A 1161 32.63 -29.61 -8.42
CA VAL A 1161 32.10 -28.48 -9.19
C VAL A 1161 32.14 -27.18 -8.39
N LEU A 1162 31.75 -27.20 -7.12
CA LEU A 1162 31.77 -26.01 -6.27
C LEU A 1162 33.20 -25.54 -5.97
N ASP A 1163 34.13 -26.48 -5.77
CA ASP A 1163 35.55 -26.16 -5.61
C ASP A 1163 36.11 -25.51 -6.90
N PHE A 1164 35.79 -26.03 -8.09
CA PHE A 1164 36.18 -25.40 -9.35
C PHE A 1164 35.61 -23.98 -9.50
N ILE A 1165 34.36 -23.74 -9.08
CA ILE A 1165 33.77 -22.39 -9.09
C ILE A 1165 34.51 -21.46 -8.13
N LEU A 1166 34.82 -21.94 -6.93
CA LEU A 1166 35.50 -21.20 -5.87
C LEU A 1166 36.95 -20.83 -6.21
N GLU A 1167 37.65 -21.67 -6.96
CA GLU A 1167 39.03 -21.43 -7.41
C GLU A 1167 39.16 -20.23 -8.37
N GLN A 1168 38.06 -19.81 -9.00
CA GLN A 1168 38.06 -18.67 -9.92
C GLN A 1168 37.62 -17.38 -9.21
N THR A 1169 38.06 -16.22 -9.71
CA THR A 1169 37.55 -14.93 -9.21
C THR A 1169 36.11 -14.71 -9.64
N VAL A 1170 35.34 -13.94 -8.86
CA VAL A 1170 33.93 -13.62 -9.17
C VAL A 1170 33.77 -13.01 -10.57
N ASP A 1171 34.71 -12.18 -11.01
CA ASP A 1171 34.68 -11.54 -12.34
C ASP A 1171 35.16 -12.45 -13.49
N ALA A 1172 35.71 -13.63 -13.19
CA ALA A 1172 36.06 -14.64 -14.19
C ALA A 1172 34.83 -15.38 -14.74
N TRP A 1173 33.65 -15.17 -14.17
CA TRP A 1173 32.41 -15.84 -14.58
C TRP A 1173 31.47 -14.92 -15.36
N ALA A 1174 30.82 -15.48 -16.39
CA ALA A 1174 29.62 -14.87 -16.96
C ALA A 1174 28.52 -14.81 -15.87
N PRO A 1175 27.74 -13.72 -15.77
CA PRO A 1175 26.84 -13.48 -14.62
C PRO A 1175 25.93 -14.66 -14.26
N CYS A 1176 25.33 -15.33 -15.25
CA CYS A 1176 24.40 -16.44 -15.03
C CYS A 1176 25.05 -17.83 -14.92
N ALA A 1177 26.33 -17.98 -15.29
CA ALA A 1177 26.95 -19.30 -15.40
C ALA A 1177 27.07 -20.05 -14.06
N PRO A 1178 27.55 -19.43 -12.95
CA PRO A 1178 27.64 -20.13 -11.67
C PRO A 1178 26.28 -20.64 -11.17
N VAL A 1179 25.23 -19.84 -11.37
CA VAL A 1179 23.86 -20.20 -11.00
C VAL A 1179 23.35 -21.38 -11.80
N LEU A 1180 23.58 -21.40 -13.12
CA LEU A 1180 23.23 -22.52 -13.99
C LEU A 1180 23.83 -23.84 -13.49
N PHE A 1181 25.14 -23.86 -13.20
CA PHE A 1181 25.82 -25.06 -12.73
C PHE A 1181 25.32 -25.51 -11.34
N TYR A 1182 25.05 -24.56 -10.45
CA TYR A 1182 24.45 -24.88 -9.15
C TYR A 1182 23.06 -25.51 -9.31
N LEU A 1183 22.17 -24.96 -10.14
CA LEU A 1183 20.86 -25.55 -10.42
C LEU A 1183 20.98 -26.95 -11.05
N ALA A 1184 21.96 -27.17 -11.92
CA ALA A 1184 22.24 -28.47 -12.51
C ALA A 1184 22.72 -29.50 -11.48
N LEU A 1185 23.55 -29.10 -10.50
CA LEU A 1185 23.95 -29.96 -9.39
C LEU A 1185 22.76 -30.35 -8.50
N VAL A 1186 21.89 -29.40 -8.18
CA VAL A 1186 20.66 -29.67 -7.41
C VAL A 1186 19.82 -30.71 -8.14
N ARG A 1187 19.62 -30.52 -9.45
CA ARG A 1187 18.84 -31.47 -10.25
C ARG A 1187 19.49 -32.85 -10.27
N GLY A 1188 20.81 -32.92 -10.49
CA GLY A 1188 21.56 -34.16 -10.47
C GLY A 1188 21.48 -34.90 -9.12
N ALA A 1189 21.49 -34.17 -7.99
CA ALA A 1189 21.33 -34.75 -6.66
C ALA A 1189 19.92 -35.31 -6.44
N VAL A 1190 18.87 -34.58 -6.85
CA VAL A 1190 17.48 -35.05 -6.78
C VAL A 1190 17.26 -36.30 -7.62
N THR A 1191 17.79 -36.34 -8.85
CA THR A 1191 17.68 -37.50 -9.73
C THR A 1191 18.40 -38.73 -9.15
N ARG A 1192 19.59 -38.56 -8.56
CA ARG A 1192 20.30 -39.65 -7.88
C ARG A 1192 19.55 -40.23 -6.69
N ARG A 1193 18.71 -39.42 -6.03
CA ARG A 1193 17.79 -39.86 -4.97
C ARG A 1193 16.43 -40.36 -5.48
N GLY A 1194 16.30 -40.68 -6.77
CA GLY A 1194 15.05 -41.19 -7.33
C GLY A 1194 13.92 -40.15 -7.38
N GLY A 1195 14.25 -38.86 -7.43
CA GLY A 1195 13.28 -37.76 -7.48
C GLY A 1195 12.96 -37.11 -6.13
N ASP A 1196 13.61 -37.53 -5.04
CA ASP A 1196 13.45 -36.90 -3.73
C ASP A 1196 14.07 -35.49 -3.71
N LEU A 1197 13.21 -34.50 -3.44
CA LEU A 1197 13.58 -33.08 -3.37
C LEU A 1197 14.62 -32.78 -2.28
N ALA A 1198 14.75 -33.65 -1.27
CA ALA A 1198 15.80 -33.53 -0.25
C ALA A 1198 17.22 -33.63 -0.83
N GLY A 1199 17.39 -34.05 -2.09
CA GLY A 1199 18.69 -33.99 -2.80
C GLY A 1199 19.30 -32.58 -2.85
N ARG A 1200 18.47 -31.52 -2.79
CA ARG A 1200 18.93 -30.12 -2.61
C ARG A 1200 19.88 -29.99 -1.42
N LEU A 1201 19.57 -30.65 -0.31
CA LEU A 1201 20.33 -30.54 0.94
C LEU A 1201 21.76 -31.10 0.81
N ASP A 1202 21.98 -32.05 -0.12
CA ASP A 1202 23.32 -32.59 -0.39
C ASP A 1202 24.22 -31.52 -1.03
N VAL A 1203 23.66 -30.71 -1.92
CA VAL A 1203 24.35 -29.59 -2.57
C VAL A 1203 24.57 -28.45 -1.59
N ASP A 1204 23.55 -28.07 -0.80
CA ASP A 1204 23.70 -27.06 0.25
C ASP A 1204 24.77 -27.46 1.29
N ALA A 1205 24.88 -28.75 1.59
CA ALA A 1205 25.92 -29.27 2.48
C ALA A 1205 27.31 -29.21 1.83
N ALA A 1206 27.42 -29.48 0.53
CA ALA A 1206 28.66 -29.33 -0.23
C ALA A 1206 29.10 -27.87 -0.33
N GLU A 1207 28.17 -26.94 -0.55
CA GLU A 1207 28.42 -25.50 -0.54
C GLU A 1207 29.01 -25.05 0.80
N ARG A 1208 28.39 -25.44 1.92
CA ARG A 1208 28.94 -25.14 3.25
C ARG A 1208 30.33 -25.75 3.49
N ARG A 1209 30.65 -26.89 2.86
CA ARG A 1209 32.00 -27.48 2.93
C ARG A 1209 33.00 -26.68 2.09
N ALA A 1210 32.63 -26.33 0.86
CA ALA A 1210 33.45 -25.52 -0.03
C ALA A 1210 33.73 -24.12 0.56
N GLU A 1211 32.72 -23.46 1.14
CA GLU A 1211 32.90 -22.18 1.84
C GLU A 1211 33.91 -22.28 2.99
N ARG A 1212 33.85 -23.35 3.80
CA ARG A 1212 34.83 -23.59 4.86
C ARG A 1212 36.24 -23.79 4.30
N ARG A 1213 36.40 -24.59 3.25
CA ARG A 1213 37.69 -24.79 2.56
C ARG A 1213 38.24 -23.48 1.99
N GLY A 1214 37.39 -22.63 1.40
CA GLY A 1214 37.76 -21.31 0.90
C GLY A 1214 38.20 -20.33 1.98
N GLN A 1215 37.57 -20.39 3.16
CA GLN A 1215 37.98 -19.61 4.33
C GLN A 1215 39.34 -20.06 4.88
N GLU A 1216 39.64 -21.36 4.83
CA GLU A 1216 40.93 -21.96 5.24
C GLU A 1216 42.06 -21.63 4.24
N MET A 1217 41.80 -21.66 2.94
CA MET A 1217 42.79 -21.31 1.89
C MET A 1217 43.16 -19.82 1.87
N THR A 1218 42.28 -18.94 2.35
CA THR A 1218 42.51 -17.49 2.34
C THR A 1218 43.27 -16.96 3.56
N GLY A 1219 43.57 -17.80 4.56
CA GLY A 1219 44.35 -17.46 5.76
C GLY A 1219 43.74 -16.33 6.61
N PRO A 1220 44.14 -16.16 7.87
CA PRO A 1220 43.74 -15.00 8.66
C PRO A 1220 44.56 -13.80 8.15
N ALA A 1221 43.99 -13.02 7.23
CA ALA A 1221 44.42 -11.65 7.00
C ALA A 1221 44.08 -10.79 8.21
#